data_AF-A0A661V0U5-F1
#
_entry.id   AF-A0A661V0U5-F1
#
_cell.length_a   1.000
_cell.length_b   1.000
_cell.length_c   1.000
_cell.angle_alpha   90.00
_cell.angle_beta   90.00
_cell.angle_gamma   90.00
#
_symmetry.space_group_name_H-M   'P 1'
#
loop_
_entity.id
_entity.type
_entity.pdbx_description
1 polymer ?
#
loop_
_entity_poly.entity_id
_entity_poly.type
_entity_poly.pdbx_seq_one_letter_code
_entity_poly.pdbx_strand_id
1 'polypeptide(L)'
;MGMGKPPGDVTARPLYARWEHAGTGDDAVYVSWHTNGVSGYQTHTHGTVSIIHNGEGNPITPGSELLRDTIHEELVHDVRVGWDANWPGYKRSMNLGELRELWVDYPAYSLPGTLIEVAYHDHPADTDALKEPLFNMLAARAFYQGIVKYFEQRDGVDLTLLPEPPTHLAVRNVSGGQVRVSWRPSPTDTIGLVGDPATGYRVYTSTDGLGWSDGVPVKGSPVYTITALAPGQLLFVHVTATNDGGESFPTETQAVRGGNGEAEILLVSGFDRLNRTLAVPDYDPVEGYNVRLFLERMNRYDYTVQHGEVIPYPFDGASNEAVRDGLVNLADYALVDWTLGEESAPDETLDATERALLETFLSAGGALFISGTEIGWHLDGLGTAPNFYNGVLRATYAGDDAETYQVAPAPGSIFEGLDPFRFDAPGTYDADYPDLVLPIGGSTAALDYVGGVTGTAAVQYADGCERLVYFGFPFETIWPNDRPRVMERVLDFLGLCLTLPLDTHISTPADRSAYNYTPSFAGTAEAGRMAALDRIEVQIFRAADGRYWAGDDWMTGTAWITGTVWVTGTAWVPATGTHTWFYVLPALSDSAYRLRARAWTEDGDADPTPAEVAFIYDTHPPAGTVLITPTGGVTVSASSGVTLVWEAVAPDGGSALAYLVQLDGTFYTTTHTTHSIPSIAAGLHTWGVQVFDAAGNRSAWITDTFYVHGYPLWLPLVMRGFDEGGMCADVIVNGGFETDTGWMLNQLAVYDSTNPHSGERSARVGIMPGEAGSDCYSSVRQEVTLPPGSAATLRLWVYPIGEGNDPGDGHYVGLRDQSGVYRALDSWQSDARIWEQRRYDVSDFVEQTVTLYVGTRNDGDDDTAA
;
A
#
# COMPACT_ATOMS: atom_id res chain seq x y z
N MET A 1 -21.11 51.99 -7.59
CA MET A 1 -20.17 51.40 -8.55
C MET A 1 -20.63 49.96 -8.74
N GLY A 2 -21.29 49.66 -9.85
CA GLY A 2 -21.70 48.29 -10.13
C GLY A 2 -20.45 47.45 -10.36
N MET A 3 -20.25 46.42 -9.54
CA MET A 3 -19.23 45.42 -9.88
C MET A 3 -19.66 44.80 -11.21
N GLY A 4 -18.77 44.85 -12.19
CA GLY A 4 -18.98 44.14 -13.46
C GLY A 4 -19.19 42.65 -13.20
N LYS A 5 -19.70 41.94 -14.21
CA LYS A 5 -19.76 40.48 -14.15
C LYS A 5 -18.36 39.94 -13.75
N PRO A 6 -18.30 38.91 -12.88
CA PRO A 6 -17.03 38.27 -12.55
C PRO A 6 -16.35 37.76 -13.83
N PRO A 7 -15.00 37.71 -13.87
CA PRO A 7 -14.26 37.16 -15.00
C PRO A 7 -14.74 35.73 -15.30
N GLY A 8 -14.83 35.37 -16.58
CA GLY A 8 -15.09 33.99 -16.99
C GLY A 8 -13.84 33.11 -16.80
N ASP A 9 -14.00 31.78 -16.80
CA ASP A 9 -12.92 30.80 -16.55
C ASP A 9 -11.62 31.12 -17.31
N VAL A 10 -11.72 31.33 -18.63
CA VAL A 10 -10.61 31.68 -19.52
C VAL A 10 -9.78 32.87 -19.03
N THR A 11 -10.43 33.93 -18.53
CA THR A 11 -9.75 35.14 -18.04
C THR A 11 -9.39 35.08 -16.55
N ALA A 12 -10.04 34.20 -15.79
CA ALA A 12 -9.78 34.05 -14.36
C ALA A 12 -8.42 33.39 -14.10
N ARG A 13 -8.00 32.42 -14.94
CA ARG A 13 -6.73 31.70 -14.80
C ARG A 13 -5.48 32.60 -14.87
N PRO A 14 -5.28 33.47 -15.89
CA PRO A 14 -4.13 34.38 -15.92
C PRO A 14 -4.20 35.45 -14.82
N LEU A 15 -5.39 35.88 -14.41
CA LEU A 15 -5.56 36.79 -13.26
C LEU A 15 -5.13 36.13 -11.95
N TYR A 16 -5.51 34.87 -11.74
CA TYR A 16 -5.14 34.08 -10.58
C TYR A 16 -3.63 33.82 -10.54
N ALA A 17 -3.04 33.37 -11.66
CA ALA A 17 -1.58 33.16 -11.74
C ALA A 17 -0.79 34.43 -11.42
N ARG A 18 -1.26 35.60 -11.86
CA ARG A 18 -0.65 36.88 -11.48
C ARG A 18 -0.85 37.24 -10.02
N TRP A 19 -2.00 36.90 -9.44
CA TRP A 19 -2.27 37.16 -8.04
C TRP A 19 -1.36 36.32 -7.15
N GLU A 20 -1.19 35.04 -7.47
CA GLU A 20 -0.22 34.12 -6.82
C GLU A 20 1.21 34.63 -6.93
N HIS A 21 1.62 35.10 -8.11
CA HIS A 21 2.95 35.67 -8.32
C HIS A 21 3.15 37.03 -7.62
N ALA A 22 2.07 37.78 -7.35
CA ALA A 22 2.17 39.17 -6.96
C ALA A 22 2.81 39.33 -5.58
N GLY A 23 4.04 39.84 -5.55
CA GLY A 23 4.75 40.17 -4.32
C GLY A 23 5.54 39.02 -3.69
N THR A 24 5.63 37.86 -4.35
CA THR A 24 6.49 36.75 -3.89
C THR A 24 7.97 37.04 -4.14
N GLY A 25 8.27 37.75 -5.23
CA GLY A 25 9.65 37.98 -5.69
C GLY A 25 10.22 36.80 -6.46
N ASP A 26 9.42 35.76 -6.70
CA ASP A 26 9.83 34.59 -7.48
C ASP A 26 9.90 34.89 -8.97
N ASP A 27 10.75 34.16 -9.66
CA ASP A 27 10.72 34.07 -11.10
C ASP A 27 9.60 33.12 -11.54
N ALA A 28 8.65 33.63 -12.31
CA ALA A 28 7.48 32.86 -12.73
C ALA A 28 7.16 33.06 -14.21
N VAL A 29 6.49 32.06 -14.78
CA VAL A 29 5.96 32.07 -16.15
C VAL A 29 4.54 31.53 -16.15
N TYR A 30 3.73 31.93 -17.13
CA TYR A 30 2.40 31.37 -17.37
C TYR A 30 2.38 30.61 -18.69
N VAL A 31 2.17 29.30 -18.62
CA VAL A 31 2.02 28.45 -19.80
C VAL A 31 0.62 27.86 -19.82
N SER A 32 -0.16 28.25 -20.83
CA SER A 32 -1.51 27.74 -21.05
C SER A 32 -1.43 26.55 -22.01
N TRP A 33 -1.64 25.35 -21.48
CA TRP A 33 -1.56 24.07 -22.22
C TRP A 33 -2.90 23.71 -22.86
N HIS A 34 -2.92 23.55 -24.18
CA HIS A 34 -4.13 23.33 -24.97
C HIS A 34 -3.91 22.24 -26.03
N THR A 35 -5.03 21.73 -26.54
CA THR A 35 -5.11 21.07 -27.85
C THR A 35 -5.97 21.96 -28.78
N ASN A 36 -5.77 21.86 -30.09
CA ASN A 36 -6.47 22.72 -31.06
C ASN A 36 -7.63 22.00 -31.76
N GLY A 37 -8.58 22.75 -32.28
CA GLY A 37 -9.63 22.26 -33.16
C GLY A 37 -10.04 23.33 -34.16
N VAL A 38 -10.49 22.91 -35.34
CA VAL A 38 -10.96 23.80 -36.40
C VAL A 38 -12.48 23.72 -36.54
N SER A 39 -13.02 22.52 -36.78
CA SER A 39 -14.43 22.36 -37.13
C SER A 39 -14.99 20.95 -36.91
N GLY A 40 -14.33 20.14 -36.08
CA GLY A 40 -14.57 18.70 -35.99
C GLY A 40 -13.75 17.93 -37.01
N TYR A 41 -14.04 16.64 -37.19
CA TYR A 41 -13.17 15.71 -37.95
C TYR A 41 -12.65 16.30 -39.27
N GLN A 42 -11.32 16.42 -39.37
CA GLN A 42 -10.62 16.97 -40.52
C GLN A 42 -9.23 16.31 -40.69
N THR A 43 -8.61 16.45 -41.86
CA THR A 43 -7.35 15.75 -42.24
C THR A 43 -6.29 16.67 -42.85
N HIS A 44 -6.42 17.98 -42.68
CA HIS A 44 -5.61 18.98 -43.39
C HIS A 44 -4.90 19.99 -42.48
N THR A 45 -5.39 20.19 -41.26
CA THR A 45 -4.77 21.08 -40.27
C THR A 45 -4.25 20.24 -39.13
N HIS A 46 -2.96 20.28 -38.87
CA HIS A 46 -2.33 19.44 -37.86
C HIS A 46 -1.04 20.09 -37.35
N GLY A 47 -0.49 19.54 -36.27
CA GLY A 47 0.74 20.02 -35.65
C GLY A 47 0.54 21.03 -34.51
N THR A 48 1.65 21.65 -34.12
CA THR A 48 1.72 22.51 -32.92
C THR A 48 1.51 23.98 -33.27
N VAL A 49 0.76 24.71 -32.43
CA VAL A 49 0.59 26.16 -32.54
C VAL A 49 0.90 26.84 -31.20
N SER A 50 1.78 27.84 -31.21
CA SER A 50 2.16 28.58 -30.00
C SER A 50 1.83 30.06 -30.15
N ILE A 51 1.20 30.65 -29.12
CA ILE A 51 0.50 31.93 -29.21
C ILE A 51 0.91 32.83 -28.05
N ILE A 52 1.19 34.09 -28.36
CA ILE A 52 1.30 35.18 -27.37
C ILE A 52 0.17 36.18 -27.54
N HIS A 53 0.01 37.08 -26.57
CA HIS A 53 -0.89 38.22 -26.73
C HIS A 53 -0.45 39.11 -27.91
N ASN A 54 -1.40 39.73 -28.62
CA ASN A 54 -1.12 40.56 -29.81
C ASN A 54 -0.95 42.06 -29.51
N GLY A 55 -1.07 42.49 -28.25
CA GLY A 55 -0.97 43.90 -27.87
C GLY A 55 -2.29 44.68 -27.97
N GLU A 56 -3.40 44.01 -28.30
CA GLU A 56 -4.71 44.66 -28.41
C GLU A 56 -5.38 44.76 -27.04
N GLY A 57 -5.61 46.00 -26.59
CA GLY A 57 -6.20 46.29 -25.28
C GLY A 57 -5.15 46.44 -24.19
N ASN A 58 -4.23 45.47 -24.08
CA ASN A 58 -3.08 45.50 -23.18
C ASN A 58 -1.77 45.29 -23.97
N PRO A 59 -0.63 45.87 -23.55
CA PRO A 59 0.68 45.51 -24.09
C PRO A 59 0.98 44.01 -23.99
N ILE A 60 1.88 43.52 -24.85
CA ILE A 60 2.47 42.19 -24.71
C ILE A 60 3.32 42.19 -23.43
N THR A 61 3.11 41.24 -22.54
CA THR A 61 3.92 41.13 -21.33
C THR A 61 5.39 40.86 -21.70
N PRO A 62 6.35 41.64 -21.16
CA PRO A 62 7.77 41.41 -21.43
C PRO A 62 8.18 39.97 -21.10
N GLY A 63 8.99 39.36 -21.96
CA GLY A 63 9.42 37.96 -21.82
C GLY A 63 8.52 36.93 -22.52
N SER A 64 7.26 37.26 -22.83
CA SER A 64 6.33 36.33 -23.51
C SER A 64 6.83 35.81 -24.86
N GLU A 65 7.46 36.66 -25.68
CA GLU A 65 8.00 36.25 -26.98
C GLU A 65 9.11 35.21 -26.83
N LEU A 66 10.07 35.47 -25.94
CA LEU A 66 11.18 34.56 -25.66
C LEU A 66 10.70 33.23 -25.08
N LEU A 67 9.75 33.28 -24.14
CA LEU A 67 9.14 32.11 -23.52
C LEU A 67 8.40 31.24 -24.55
N ARG A 68 7.58 31.87 -25.42
CA ARG A 68 6.92 31.15 -26.52
C ARG A 68 7.96 30.50 -27.42
N ASP A 69 8.98 31.25 -27.81
CA ASP A 69 9.92 30.81 -28.83
C ASP A 69 10.76 29.63 -28.36
N THR A 70 11.27 29.67 -27.12
CA THR A 70 12.04 28.58 -26.50
C THR A 70 11.20 27.31 -26.31
N ILE A 71 9.98 27.41 -25.76
CA ILE A 71 9.08 26.25 -25.62
C ILE A 71 8.66 25.69 -26.99
N HIS A 72 8.32 26.56 -27.94
CA HIS A 72 7.87 26.14 -29.27
C HIS A 72 8.98 25.44 -30.05
N GLU A 73 10.19 26.01 -30.03
CA GLU A 73 11.33 25.46 -30.74
C GLU A 73 11.72 24.10 -30.17
N GLU A 74 11.71 23.94 -28.85
CA GLU A 74 11.96 22.66 -28.20
C GLU A 74 10.90 21.61 -28.55
N LEU A 75 9.63 21.93 -28.31
CA LEU A 75 8.53 21.00 -28.58
C LEU A 75 8.49 20.54 -30.03
N VAL A 76 8.63 21.47 -30.98
CA VAL A 76 8.58 21.12 -32.40
C VAL A 76 9.83 20.37 -32.84
N HIS A 77 10.99 20.69 -32.27
CA HIS A 77 12.21 19.90 -32.48
C HIS A 77 12.01 18.46 -32.01
N ASP A 78 11.58 18.28 -30.77
CA ASP A 78 11.47 16.97 -30.14
C ASP A 78 10.43 16.10 -30.82
N VAL A 79 9.27 16.66 -31.15
CA VAL A 79 8.25 15.93 -31.92
C VAL A 79 8.77 15.58 -33.31
N ARG A 80 9.58 16.41 -33.96
CA ARG A 80 10.18 16.05 -35.27
C ARG A 80 11.20 14.93 -35.18
N VAL A 81 12.01 14.93 -34.14
CA VAL A 81 13.09 13.94 -34.00
C VAL A 81 12.55 12.63 -33.43
N GLY A 82 11.65 12.70 -32.45
CA GLY A 82 11.16 11.55 -31.70
C GLY A 82 9.81 10.98 -32.15
N TRP A 83 9.04 11.66 -33.01
CA TRP A 83 7.68 11.23 -33.36
C TRP A 83 7.35 11.31 -34.86
N ASP A 84 7.31 12.50 -35.44
CA ASP A 84 7.03 12.73 -36.87
C ASP A 84 7.95 13.79 -37.45
N ALA A 85 8.92 13.36 -38.28
CA ALA A 85 9.89 14.23 -38.94
C ALA A 85 9.29 15.39 -39.74
N ASN A 86 8.01 15.31 -40.15
CA ASN A 86 7.33 16.35 -40.89
C ASN A 86 6.37 17.20 -40.03
N TRP A 87 6.42 17.07 -38.70
CA TRP A 87 5.49 17.74 -37.80
C TRP A 87 5.47 19.27 -38.00
N PRO A 88 4.29 19.86 -38.31
CA PRO A 88 4.19 21.30 -38.49
C PRO A 88 4.28 22.05 -37.16
N GLY A 89 4.88 23.24 -37.20
CA GLY A 89 4.97 24.15 -36.05
C GLY A 89 4.70 25.58 -36.50
N TYR A 90 3.74 26.24 -35.83
CA TYR A 90 3.36 27.63 -36.14
C TYR A 90 3.40 28.50 -34.88
N LYS A 91 3.92 29.73 -35.04
CA LYS A 91 3.88 30.77 -34.01
C LYS A 91 2.85 31.83 -34.40
N ARG A 92 2.06 32.31 -33.44
CA ARG A 92 1.03 33.35 -33.65
C ARG A 92 1.04 34.39 -32.53
N SER A 93 0.33 35.49 -32.78
CA SER A 93 -0.01 36.50 -31.78
C SER A 93 -1.49 36.83 -31.88
N MET A 94 -2.27 36.66 -30.80
CA MET A 94 -3.73 36.80 -30.81
C MET A 94 -4.24 37.41 -29.49
N ASN A 95 -5.41 38.06 -29.53
CA ASN A 95 -6.06 38.62 -28.33
C ASN A 95 -6.88 37.56 -27.57
N LEU A 96 -6.20 36.57 -27.00
CA LEU A 96 -6.80 35.48 -26.24
C LEU A 96 -6.98 35.85 -24.76
N GLY A 97 -8.10 35.43 -24.15
CA GLY A 97 -8.41 35.77 -22.76
C GLY A 97 -7.46 35.10 -21.76
N GLU A 98 -6.92 33.95 -22.15
CA GLU A 98 -5.89 33.17 -21.46
C GLU A 98 -4.58 33.96 -21.28
N LEU A 99 -4.34 34.98 -22.11
CA LEU A 99 -3.07 35.73 -22.12
C LEU A 99 -3.28 37.23 -21.87
N ARG A 100 -4.45 37.78 -22.18
CA ARG A 100 -4.76 39.22 -22.13
C ARG A 100 -4.48 39.83 -20.77
N GLU A 101 -4.82 39.11 -19.72
CA GLU A 101 -4.74 39.61 -18.35
C GLU A 101 -3.36 39.38 -17.72
N LEU A 102 -2.35 38.94 -18.46
CA LEU A 102 -0.99 38.72 -17.93
C LEU A 102 -0.19 40.03 -17.73
N TRP A 103 -0.66 41.13 -18.32
CA TRP A 103 -0.02 42.44 -18.23
C TRP A 103 -0.68 43.35 -17.18
N VAL A 104 0.13 44.13 -16.47
CA VAL A 104 -0.28 45.33 -15.71
C VAL A 104 0.81 46.39 -15.71
N ASP A 105 0.43 47.62 -15.37
CA ASP A 105 1.32 48.78 -15.21
C ASP A 105 2.42 48.60 -14.15
N TYR A 106 2.32 47.60 -13.27
CA TYR A 106 3.34 47.30 -12.26
C TYR A 106 4.11 46.04 -12.65
N PRO A 107 5.36 46.15 -13.15
CA PRO A 107 6.09 45.02 -13.73
C PRO A 107 6.27 43.83 -12.79
N ALA A 108 6.39 44.05 -11.47
CA ALA A 108 6.53 42.98 -10.48
C ALA A 108 5.22 42.20 -10.21
N TYR A 109 4.12 42.54 -10.91
CA TYR A 109 2.85 41.80 -10.90
C TYR A 109 2.46 41.33 -12.31
N SER A 110 3.30 41.60 -13.31
CA SER A 110 3.12 41.11 -14.68
C SER A 110 3.87 39.81 -14.87
N LEU A 111 3.30 38.88 -15.62
CA LEU A 111 3.81 37.52 -15.74
C LEU A 111 4.02 37.18 -17.22
N PRO A 112 5.25 36.89 -17.70
CA PRO A 112 5.45 36.42 -19.06
C PRO A 112 4.61 35.16 -19.27
N GLY A 113 3.95 35.07 -20.42
CA GLY A 113 3.18 33.88 -20.74
C GLY A 113 2.89 33.64 -22.20
N THR A 114 2.57 32.38 -22.48
CA THR A 114 2.30 31.83 -23.80
C THR A 114 1.20 30.78 -23.69
N LEU A 115 0.42 30.62 -24.75
CA LEU A 115 -0.50 29.50 -24.93
C LEU A 115 0.11 28.55 -25.96
N ILE A 116 0.12 27.26 -25.66
CA ILE A 116 0.65 26.23 -26.56
C ILE A 116 -0.46 25.23 -26.83
N GLU A 117 -0.83 25.12 -28.10
CA GLU A 117 -1.68 24.06 -28.62
C GLU A 117 -0.77 22.96 -29.16
N VAL A 118 -0.70 21.84 -28.44
CA VAL A 118 0.29 20.78 -28.69
C VAL A 118 0.03 20.07 -30.03
N ALA A 119 -1.23 19.71 -30.27
CA ALA A 119 -1.70 19.04 -31.50
C ALA A 119 -3.20 19.30 -31.71
N TYR A 120 -3.74 18.91 -32.86
CA TYR A 120 -5.16 19.06 -33.18
C TYR A 120 -6.01 17.88 -32.72
N HIS A 121 -6.95 18.08 -31.79
CA HIS A 121 -7.84 17.02 -31.29
C HIS A 121 -8.93 16.61 -32.29
N ASP A 122 -9.07 17.32 -33.41
CA ASP A 122 -9.97 16.98 -34.52
C ASP A 122 -9.27 16.48 -35.80
N HIS A 123 -7.95 16.24 -35.73
CA HIS A 123 -7.14 15.60 -36.76
C HIS A 123 -6.77 14.17 -36.34
N PRO A 124 -7.08 13.10 -37.10
CA PRO A 124 -6.97 11.73 -36.60
C PRO A 124 -5.57 11.32 -36.15
N ALA A 125 -4.52 11.68 -36.90
CA ALA A 125 -3.15 11.33 -36.51
C ALA A 125 -2.66 12.09 -35.26
N ASP A 126 -3.12 13.33 -35.09
CA ASP A 126 -2.79 14.14 -33.91
C ASP A 126 -3.59 13.66 -32.70
N THR A 127 -4.86 13.31 -32.88
CA THR A 127 -5.69 12.67 -31.86
C THR A 127 -5.07 11.35 -31.39
N ASP A 128 -4.54 10.53 -32.30
CA ASP A 128 -3.85 9.29 -31.94
C ASP A 128 -2.54 9.56 -31.18
N ALA A 129 -1.78 10.60 -31.56
CA ALA A 129 -0.60 11.04 -30.82
C ALA A 129 -0.95 11.56 -29.42
N LEU A 130 -1.99 12.38 -29.28
CA LEU A 130 -2.46 12.89 -27.99
C LEU A 130 -2.92 11.78 -27.03
N LYS A 131 -3.33 10.63 -27.57
CA LYS A 131 -3.70 9.45 -26.79
C LYS A 131 -2.50 8.57 -26.42
N GLU A 132 -1.32 8.83 -26.96
CA GLU A 132 -0.13 8.02 -26.71
C GLU A 132 0.63 8.55 -25.48
N PRO A 133 0.80 7.76 -24.40
CA PRO A 133 1.62 8.14 -23.25
C PRO A 133 3.04 8.58 -23.62
N LEU A 134 3.69 7.90 -24.57
CA LEU A 134 5.04 8.26 -25.02
C LEU A 134 5.11 9.66 -25.67
N PHE A 135 4.13 10.01 -26.51
CA PHE A 135 4.05 11.35 -27.11
C PHE A 135 3.81 12.41 -26.03
N ASN A 136 2.96 12.12 -25.05
CA ASN A 136 2.71 13.03 -23.94
C ASN A 136 3.96 13.23 -23.06
N MET A 137 4.74 12.18 -22.82
CA MET A 137 6.01 12.27 -22.09
C MET A 137 7.04 13.11 -22.86
N LEU A 138 7.16 12.87 -24.17
CA LEU A 138 8.00 13.67 -25.07
C LEU A 138 7.62 15.15 -25.02
N ALA A 139 6.33 15.46 -25.16
CA ALA A 139 5.84 16.84 -25.11
C ALA A 139 6.07 17.47 -23.72
N ALA A 140 5.75 16.77 -22.63
CA ALA A 140 5.95 17.29 -21.27
C ALA A 140 7.42 17.62 -20.99
N ARG A 141 8.34 16.74 -21.40
CA ARG A 141 9.79 16.97 -21.30
C ARG A 141 10.22 18.20 -22.10
N ALA A 142 9.79 18.31 -23.36
CA ALA A 142 10.13 19.45 -24.21
C ALA A 142 9.62 20.78 -23.66
N PHE A 143 8.45 20.80 -22.99
CA PHE A 143 7.97 21.99 -22.29
C PHE A 143 8.87 22.37 -21.12
N TYR A 144 9.24 21.40 -20.27
CA TYR A 144 10.19 21.63 -19.18
C TYR A 144 11.53 22.19 -19.72
N GLN A 145 12.12 21.52 -20.71
CA GLN A 145 13.39 21.93 -21.31
C GLN A 145 13.29 23.31 -21.94
N GLY A 146 12.19 23.62 -22.64
CA GLY A 146 11.92 24.94 -23.18
C GLY A 146 11.82 26.04 -22.12
N ILE A 147 11.21 25.76 -20.97
CA ILE A 147 11.15 26.69 -19.82
C ILE A 147 12.55 26.90 -19.22
N VAL A 148 13.36 25.84 -19.09
CA VAL A 148 14.76 25.97 -18.62
C VAL A 148 15.55 26.85 -19.58
N LYS A 149 15.45 26.60 -20.90
CA LYS A 149 16.11 27.39 -21.95
C LYS A 149 15.65 28.86 -21.95
N TYR A 150 14.39 29.13 -21.61
CA TYR A 150 13.91 30.50 -21.41
C TYR A 150 14.69 31.21 -20.29
N PHE A 151 14.82 30.60 -19.11
CA PHE A 151 15.53 31.20 -17.99
C PHE A 151 17.03 31.31 -18.25
N GLU A 152 17.63 30.28 -18.86
CA GLU A 152 19.02 30.29 -19.30
C GLU A 152 19.32 31.50 -20.20
N GLN A 153 18.48 31.71 -21.22
CA GLN A 153 18.66 32.81 -22.17
C GLN A 153 18.32 34.18 -21.57
N ARG A 154 17.27 34.27 -20.73
CA ARG A 154 16.86 35.51 -20.06
C ARG A 154 17.97 36.03 -19.15
N ASP A 155 18.62 35.12 -18.41
CA ASP A 155 19.56 35.47 -17.35
C ASP A 155 21.02 35.39 -17.79
N GLY A 156 21.29 34.79 -18.97
CA GLY A 156 22.64 34.64 -19.50
C GLY A 156 23.50 33.68 -18.67
N VAL A 157 22.87 32.63 -18.15
CA VAL A 157 23.50 31.56 -17.36
C VAL A 157 23.56 30.27 -18.20
N ASP A 158 24.08 29.19 -17.62
CA ASP A 158 24.09 27.85 -18.21
C ASP A 158 23.35 26.95 -17.21
N LEU A 159 22.19 26.40 -17.60
CA LEU A 159 21.34 25.60 -16.70
C LEU A 159 21.38 24.14 -17.11
N THR A 160 21.42 23.26 -16.11
CA THR A 160 21.37 21.81 -16.32
C THR A 160 19.94 21.32 -16.40
N LEU A 161 19.65 20.42 -17.33
CA LEU A 161 18.37 19.73 -17.46
C LEU A 161 18.29 18.55 -16.48
N LEU A 162 17.10 18.28 -15.93
CA LEU A 162 16.84 17.12 -15.06
C LEU A 162 17.22 15.81 -15.78
N PRO A 163 17.81 14.81 -15.12
CA PRO A 163 18.24 13.58 -15.76
C PRO A 163 17.08 12.63 -16.01
N GLU A 164 17.19 11.73 -17.00
CA GLU A 164 16.21 10.64 -17.17
C GLU A 164 16.25 9.63 -16.00
N PRO A 165 15.20 8.82 -15.80
CA PRO A 165 15.26 7.70 -14.87
C PRO A 165 16.43 6.76 -15.16
N PRO A 166 17.11 6.24 -14.13
CA PRO A 166 18.00 5.09 -14.30
C PRO A 166 17.22 3.89 -14.89
N THR A 167 17.94 2.91 -15.41
CA THR A 167 17.33 1.69 -16.00
C THR A 167 17.98 0.44 -15.45
N HIS A 168 17.46 -0.75 -15.79
CA HIS A 168 18.06 -2.04 -15.42
C HIS A 168 18.20 -2.23 -13.89
N LEU A 169 17.17 -1.86 -13.12
CA LEU A 169 17.22 -2.00 -11.67
C LEU A 169 17.28 -3.48 -11.30
N ALA A 170 18.19 -3.83 -10.40
CA ALA A 170 18.29 -5.15 -9.77
C ALA A 170 18.59 -5.02 -8.29
N VAL A 171 17.91 -5.81 -7.46
CA VAL A 171 18.04 -5.89 -6.01
C VAL A 171 18.32 -7.33 -5.60
N ARG A 172 19.54 -7.58 -5.11
CA ARG A 172 20.03 -8.95 -4.90
C ARG A 172 20.56 -9.16 -3.50
N ASN A 173 20.16 -10.26 -2.88
CA ASN A 173 20.75 -10.74 -1.64
C ASN A 173 22.24 -11.05 -1.87
N VAL A 174 23.07 -10.61 -0.95
CA VAL A 174 24.48 -10.97 -0.87
C VAL A 174 24.82 -11.40 0.56
N SER A 175 25.98 -12.04 0.74
CA SER A 175 26.38 -12.61 2.03
C SER A 175 26.31 -11.60 3.19
N GLY A 176 25.86 -12.07 4.36
CA GLY A 176 25.91 -11.29 5.61
C GLY A 176 24.72 -10.34 5.83
N GLY A 177 23.53 -10.70 5.32
CA GLY A 177 22.30 -9.89 5.51
C GLY A 177 22.37 -8.55 4.80
N GLN A 178 23.01 -8.53 3.63
CA GLN A 178 23.17 -7.34 2.80
C GLN A 178 22.39 -7.53 1.51
N VAL A 179 21.85 -6.44 0.98
CA VAL A 179 21.23 -6.40 -0.35
C VAL A 179 21.99 -5.43 -1.22
N ARG A 180 22.42 -5.89 -2.39
CA ARG A 180 23.02 -5.06 -3.43
C ARG A 180 21.93 -4.55 -4.38
N VAL A 181 21.76 -3.24 -4.40
CA VAL A 181 20.97 -2.51 -5.39
C VAL A 181 21.91 -2.07 -6.52
N SER A 182 21.60 -2.39 -7.77
CA SER A 182 22.39 -1.99 -8.94
C SER A 182 21.50 -1.57 -10.10
N TRP A 183 21.97 -0.62 -10.90
CA TRP A 183 21.26 -0.08 -12.05
C TRP A 183 22.24 0.31 -13.16
N ARG A 184 21.72 0.74 -14.31
CA ARG A 184 22.48 1.48 -15.32
C ARG A 184 22.21 2.98 -15.21
N PRO A 185 23.23 3.82 -15.47
CA PRO A 185 23.05 5.27 -15.49
C PRO A 185 21.91 5.72 -16.42
N SER A 186 21.32 6.86 -16.10
CA SER A 186 20.31 7.52 -16.94
C SER A 186 20.77 7.63 -18.39
N PRO A 187 19.89 7.33 -19.35
CA PRO A 187 20.20 7.56 -20.75
C PRO A 187 20.45 9.04 -21.00
N THR A 188 21.35 9.31 -21.95
CA THR A 188 21.68 10.65 -22.45
C THR A 188 21.77 10.57 -23.95
N ASP A 189 21.61 11.70 -24.63
CA ASP A 189 21.75 11.76 -26.08
C ASP A 189 22.52 13.03 -26.52
N THR A 190 22.81 13.11 -27.81
CA THR A 190 23.41 14.29 -28.44
C THR A 190 22.44 15.02 -29.36
N ILE A 191 21.18 14.58 -29.41
CA ILE A 191 20.14 15.09 -30.30
C ILE A 191 19.18 16.02 -29.57
N GLY A 192 19.23 16.09 -28.24
CA GLY A 192 18.44 16.96 -27.39
C GLY A 192 17.08 16.42 -26.99
N LEU A 193 16.81 15.10 -27.08
CA LEU A 193 15.49 14.55 -26.70
C LEU A 193 15.37 14.24 -25.22
N VAL A 194 16.48 14.10 -24.51
CA VAL A 194 16.51 13.68 -23.10
C VAL A 194 17.29 14.67 -22.23
N GLY A 195 17.17 14.50 -20.91
CA GLY A 195 17.88 15.27 -19.91
C GLY A 195 19.42 15.18 -19.93
N ASP A 196 20.06 16.04 -19.14
CA ASP A 196 21.51 16.02 -18.95
C ASP A 196 21.95 14.84 -18.08
N PRO A 197 23.24 14.44 -18.14
CA PRO A 197 23.75 13.33 -17.35
C PRO A 197 23.51 13.46 -15.84
N ALA A 198 23.21 12.33 -15.20
CA ALA A 198 23.15 12.23 -13.74
C ALA A 198 24.53 12.47 -13.09
N THR A 199 24.55 13.18 -11.97
CA THR A 199 25.76 13.36 -11.13
C THR A 199 25.67 12.58 -9.81
N GLY A 200 24.47 12.13 -9.44
CA GLY A 200 24.19 11.25 -8.32
C GLY A 200 22.88 10.51 -8.51
N TYR A 201 22.51 9.72 -7.51
CA TYR A 201 21.27 8.95 -7.46
C TYR A 201 20.67 9.03 -6.05
N ARG A 202 19.41 8.64 -5.91
CA ARG A 202 18.79 8.41 -4.61
C ARG A 202 18.08 7.06 -4.60
N VAL A 203 18.35 6.26 -3.58
CA VAL A 203 17.77 4.92 -3.41
C VAL A 203 16.66 5.02 -2.37
N TYR A 204 15.45 4.67 -2.79
CA TYR A 204 14.26 4.64 -1.96
C TYR A 204 13.95 3.23 -1.53
N THR A 205 13.39 3.10 -0.32
CA THR A 205 13.00 1.79 0.23
C THR A 205 11.60 1.88 0.80
N SER A 206 10.82 0.81 0.66
CA SER A 206 9.48 0.68 1.20
C SER A 206 9.27 -0.71 1.80
N THR A 207 8.42 -0.82 2.83
CA THR A 207 8.01 -2.09 3.44
C THR A 207 6.69 -2.63 2.88
N ASP A 208 5.95 -1.83 2.12
CA ASP A 208 4.62 -2.14 1.58
C ASP A 208 4.48 -1.85 0.08
N GLY A 209 5.51 -1.27 -0.56
CA GLY A 209 5.48 -0.87 -1.96
C GLY A 209 4.71 0.44 -2.22
N LEU A 210 4.11 1.05 -1.19
CA LEU A 210 3.23 2.22 -1.30
C LEU A 210 3.82 3.44 -0.58
N GLY A 211 4.29 3.25 0.66
CA GLY A 211 4.94 4.26 1.48
C GLY A 211 6.45 4.20 1.35
N TRP A 212 7.07 5.28 0.88
CA TRP A 212 8.50 5.35 0.59
C TRP A 212 9.27 6.15 1.63
N SER A 213 10.52 5.75 1.91
CA SER A 213 11.44 6.51 2.76
C SER A 213 11.87 7.85 2.12
N ASP A 214 12.55 8.72 2.86
CA ASP A 214 13.13 9.98 2.32
C ASP A 214 14.26 9.74 1.29
N GLY A 215 14.63 8.47 1.08
CA GLY A 215 15.67 8.02 0.17
C GLY A 215 17.11 8.34 0.65
N VAL A 216 18.05 7.50 0.25
CA VAL A 216 19.48 7.67 0.58
C VAL A 216 20.23 8.20 -0.65
N PRO A 217 20.93 9.35 -0.56
CA PRO A 217 21.73 9.86 -1.67
C PRO A 217 22.98 9.01 -1.92
N VAL A 218 23.22 8.65 -3.19
CA VAL A 218 24.34 7.84 -3.67
C VAL A 218 25.13 8.62 -4.72
N LYS A 219 26.42 8.85 -4.48
CA LYS A 219 27.27 9.66 -5.37
C LYS A 219 28.08 8.79 -6.33
N GLY A 220 27.96 9.06 -7.64
CA GLY A 220 28.89 8.59 -8.68
C GLY A 220 29.06 7.08 -8.89
N SER A 221 28.26 6.24 -8.22
CA SER A 221 28.29 4.77 -8.35
C SER A 221 26.89 4.25 -8.68
N PRO A 222 26.72 3.43 -9.73
CA PRO A 222 25.43 2.83 -10.09
C PRO A 222 25.10 1.58 -9.24
N VAL A 223 25.60 1.56 -8.01
CA VAL A 223 25.48 0.45 -7.06
C VAL A 223 25.40 1.03 -5.66
N TYR A 224 24.49 0.48 -4.86
CA TYR A 224 24.33 0.76 -3.44
C TYR A 224 24.14 -0.55 -2.67
N THR A 225 24.57 -0.59 -1.41
CA THR A 225 24.41 -1.76 -0.54
C THR A 225 23.59 -1.39 0.67
N ILE A 226 22.41 -2.00 0.78
CA ILE A 226 21.59 -1.96 1.98
C ILE A 226 22.18 -2.98 2.97
N THR A 227 22.40 -2.54 4.21
CA THR A 227 23.01 -3.37 5.26
C THR A 227 21.99 -3.72 6.34
N ALA A 228 22.13 -4.90 6.95
CA ALA A 228 21.34 -5.35 8.09
C ALA A 228 19.84 -5.54 7.78
N LEU A 229 19.54 -6.10 6.60
CA LEU A 229 18.19 -6.60 6.31
C LEU A 229 17.99 -7.90 7.09
N ALA A 230 16.91 -8.00 7.87
CA ALA A 230 16.64 -9.21 8.65
C ALA A 230 16.25 -10.37 7.71
N PRO A 231 16.67 -11.62 8.00
CA PRO A 231 16.18 -12.78 7.26
C PRO A 231 14.64 -12.82 7.25
N GLY A 232 14.05 -13.10 6.09
CA GLY A 232 12.61 -13.11 5.85
C GLY A 232 11.97 -11.73 5.65
N GLN A 233 12.69 -10.63 5.88
CA GLN A 233 12.15 -9.28 5.71
C GLN A 233 11.97 -8.93 4.24
N LEU A 234 10.74 -8.58 3.84
CA LEU A 234 10.42 -8.03 2.52
C LEU A 234 10.77 -6.55 2.45
N LEU A 235 11.35 -6.13 1.32
CA LEU A 235 11.68 -4.75 1.03
C LEU A 235 11.43 -4.45 -0.45
N PHE A 236 10.89 -3.28 -0.74
CA PHE A 236 10.72 -2.74 -2.08
C PHE A 236 11.69 -1.59 -2.30
N VAL A 237 12.18 -1.43 -3.53
CA VAL A 237 13.22 -0.46 -3.88
C VAL A 237 12.92 0.16 -5.25
N HIS A 238 13.09 1.47 -5.34
CA HIS A 238 13.27 2.16 -6.63
C HIS A 238 14.42 3.17 -6.52
N VAL A 239 14.91 3.64 -7.67
CA VAL A 239 16.05 4.56 -7.75
C VAL A 239 15.73 5.73 -8.66
N THR A 240 16.09 6.94 -8.24
CA THR A 240 16.04 8.15 -9.07
C THR A 240 17.46 8.64 -9.38
N ALA A 241 17.61 9.38 -10.46
CA ALA A 241 18.82 10.11 -10.80
C ALA A 241 18.74 11.56 -10.35
N THR A 242 19.88 12.16 -10.04
CA THR A 242 19.97 13.56 -9.59
C THR A 242 21.11 14.30 -10.29
N ASN A 243 20.88 15.56 -10.61
CA ASN A 243 21.90 16.54 -11.00
C ASN A 243 21.47 17.95 -10.56
N ASP A 244 22.21 18.98 -10.98
CA ASP A 244 21.90 20.37 -10.62
C ASP A 244 20.56 20.87 -11.21
N GLY A 245 20.01 20.17 -12.21
CA GLY A 245 18.70 20.43 -12.81
C GLY A 245 17.52 19.82 -12.06
N GLY A 246 17.77 18.84 -11.17
CA GLY A 246 16.74 18.24 -10.32
C GLY A 246 16.88 16.72 -10.15
N GLU A 247 15.74 16.09 -9.86
CA GLU A 247 15.60 14.66 -9.63
C GLU A 247 14.65 14.05 -10.67
N SER A 248 15.02 12.89 -11.21
CA SER A 248 14.24 12.18 -12.24
C SER A 248 12.97 11.54 -11.69
N PHE A 249 12.09 11.07 -12.57
CA PHE A 249 11.15 10.01 -12.21
C PHE A 249 11.90 8.75 -11.74
N PRO A 250 11.28 7.90 -10.91
CA PRO A 250 11.92 6.68 -10.44
C PRO A 250 12.03 5.63 -11.56
N THR A 251 12.92 4.66 -11.37
CA THR A 251 12.82 3.34 -12.00
C THR A 251 11.46 2.69 -11.65
N GLU A 252 11.11 1.61 -12.34
CA GLU A 252 10.13 0.65 -11.81
C GLU A 252 10.52 0.15 -10.40
N THR A 253 9.52 -0.40 -9.70
CA THR A 253 9.68 -0.95 -8.35
C THR A 253 10.15 -2.39 -8.42
N GLN A 254 11.22 -2.69 -7.67
CA GLN A 254 11.74 -4.03 -7.51
C GLN A 254 11.61 -4.49 -6.06
N ALA A 255 11.41 -5.80 -5.86
CA ALA A 255 11.21 -6.41 -4.56
C ALA A 255 12.36 -7.35 -4.19
N VAL A 256 12.65 -7.46 -2.90
CA VAL A 256 13.63 -8.42 -2.36
C VAL A 256 13.15 -8.93 -1.01
N ARG A 257 13.32 -10.22 -0.74
CA ARG A 257 13.15 -10.79 0.61
C ARG A 257 14.49 -11.26 1.15
N GLY A 258 14.85 -10.77 2.34
CA GLY A 258 16.15 -11.00 2.95
C GLY A 258 16.46 -12.48 3.20
N GLY A 259 17.65 -12.92 2.79
CA GLY A 259 18.18 -14.26 3.05
C GLY A 259 19.45 -14.26 3.92
N ASN A 260 19.88 -15.45 4.35
CA ASN A 260 21.17 -15.65 5.04
C ASN A 260 22.36 -15.69 4.06
N GLY A 261 22.10 -15.72 2.75
CA GLY A 261 23.06 -15.83 1.66
C GLY A 261 22.43 -15.40 0.34
N GLU A 262 22.98 -15.87 -0.78
CA GLU A 262 22.38 -15.68 -2.11
C GLU A 262 21.01 -16.35 -2.17
N ALA A 263 20.05 -15.73 -2.88
CA ALA A 263 18.70 -16.27 -3.05
C ALA A 263 18.63 -17.19 -4.27
N GLU A 264 17.80 -18.24 -4.20
CA GLU A 264 17.59 -19.16 -5.31
C GLU A 264 16.39 -18.80 -6.20
N ILE A 265 15.60 -17.82 -5.78
CA ILE A 265 14.42 -17.32 -6.49
C ILE A 265 14.72 -15.93 -7.05
N LEU A 266 14.42 -15.71 -8.32
CA LEU A 266 14.42 -14.40 -8.97
C LEU A 266 13.00 -14.01 -9.41
N LEU A 267 12.53 -12.85 -8.97
CA LEU A 267 11.34 -12.18 -9.49
C LEU A 267 11.75 -11.18 -10.57
N VAL A 268 11.23 -11.32 -11.78
CA VAL A 268 11.52 -10.48 -12.94
C VAL A 268 10.28 -9.68 -13.33
N SER A 269 10.41 -8.35 -13.29
CA SER A 269 9.41 -7.43 -13.86
C SER A 269 9.68 -7.28 -15.35
N GLY A 270 8.72 -7.67 -16.19
CA GLY A 270 8.81 -7.51 -17.64
C GLY A 270 7.57 -6.91 -18.26
N PHE A 271 6.76 -6.17 -17.48
CA PHE A 271 5.60 -5.44 -18.00
C PHE A 271 5.97 -3.98 -18.28
N ASP A 272 6.37 -3.70 -19.51
CA ASP A 272 6.88 -2.41 -19.96
C ASP A 272 5.82 -1.61 -20.74
N ARG A 273 4.91 -2.32 -21.42
CA ARG A 273 3.88 -1.77 -22.30
C ARG A 273 3.09 -0.68 -21.58
N LEU A 274 3.16 0.52 -22.14
CA LEU A 274 2.33 1.66 -21.77
C LEU A 274 2.03 2.47 -23.03
N ASN A 275 0.95 2.08 -23.71
CA ASN A 275 0.56 2.72 -24.96
C ASN A 275 -0.96 2.96 -25.02
N ARG A 276 -1.41 3.67 -26.06
CA ARG A 276 -2.83 4.08 -26.16
C ARG A 276 -3.84 2.93 -26.20
N THR A 277 -3.42 1.69 -26.49
CA THR A 277 -4.35 0.55 -26.54
C THR A 277 -4.74 0.08 -25.16
N LEU A 278 -4.00 0.45 -24.11
CA LEU A 278 -4.36 0.18 -22.71
C LEU A 278 -5.35 1.24 -22.15
N ALA A 279 -5.79 2.21 -22.97
CA ALA A 279 -6.66 3.28 -22.50
C ALA A 279 -7.97 2.71 -21.93
N VAL A 280 -8.29 3.13 -20.71
CA VAL A 280 -9.33 2.53 -19.88
C VAL A 280 -10.72 2.92 -20.36
N PRO A 281 -11.59 1.96 -20.71
CA PRO A 281 -12.98 2.23 -21.01
C PRO A 281 -13.73 2.88 -19.84
N ASP A 282 -14.49 3.94 -20.11
CA ASP A 282 -15.28 4.68 -19.14
C ASP A 282 -16.61 5.12 -19.76
N TYR A 283 -17.72 4.90 -19.06
CA TYR A 283 -19.04 5.31 -19.53
C TYR A 283 -19.48 6.58 -18.79
N ASP A 284 -19.23 7.72 -19.42
CA ASP A 284 -19.64 9.02 -18.89
C ASP A 284 -21.15 9.21 -19.07
N PRO A 285 -21.90 9.62 -18.02
CA PRO A 285 -23.35 9.79 -18.11
C PRO A 285 -23.83 10.81 -19.14
N VAL A 286 -22.97 11.74 -19.56
CA VAL A 286 -23.26 12.82 -20.51
C VAL A 286 -22.64 12.53 -21.87
N GLU A 287 -21.35 12.19 -21.89
CA GLU A 287 -20.57 12.00 -23.13
C GLU A 287 -20.67 10.57 -23.69
N GLY A 288 -21.18 9.60 -22.92
CA GLY A 288 -21.32 8.19 -23.31
C GLY A 288 -20.01 7.40 -23.17
N TYR A 289 -19.83 6.38 -24.02
CA TYR A 289 -18.62 5.55 -24.03
C TYR A 289 -17.39 6.37 -24.44
N ASN A 290 -16.40 6.40 -23.57
CA ASN A 290 -15.12 7.07 -23.76
C ASN A 290 -13.99 6.15 -23.33
N VAL A 291 -12.75 6.53 -23.66
CA VAL A 291 -11.53 5.90 -23.12
C VAL A 291 -10.69 6.96 -22.42
N ARG A 292 -10.04 6.59 -21.32
CA ARG A 292 -9.30 7.48 -20.42
C ARG A 292 -7.87 6.99 -20.24
N LEU A 293 -6.91 7.90 -20.20
CA LEU A 293 -5.51 7.60 -19.89
C LEU A 293 -5.27 7.64 -18.37
N PHE A 294 -5.93 6.76 -17.64
CA PHE A 294 -5.65 6.54 -16.22
C PHE A 294 -4.39 5.66 -16.12
N LEU A 295 -3.21 6.28 -16.15
CA LEU A 295 -1.93 5.56 -16.18
C LEU A 295 -1.83 4.54 -15.04
N GLU A 296 -2.38 4.86 -13.88
CA GLU A 296 -2.44 4.00 -12.71
C GLU A 296 -3.29 2.73 -12.87
N ARG A 297 -4.11 2.68 -13.93
CA ARG A 297 -4.93 1.53 -14.34
C ARG A 297 -4.50 0.97 -15.71
N MET A 298 -3.36 1.43 -16.24
CA MET A 298 -2.73 0.93 -17.46
C MET A 298 -1.47 0.15 -17.10
N ASN A 299 -0.47 0.83 -16.54
CA ASN A 299 0.75 0.23 -16.02
C ASN A 299 1.37 1.15 -14.95
N ARG A 300 1.49 0.65 -13.73
CA ARG A 300 2.08 1.37 -12.59
C ARG A 300 3.57 1.10 -12.39
N TYR A 301 4.14 0.13 -13.10
CA TYR A 301 5.52 -0.32 -12.92
C TYR A 301 5.83 -0.79 -11.48
N ASP A 302 4.84 -1.35 -10.80
CA ASP A 302 4.92 -1.78 -9.39
C ASP A 302 4.41 -3.21 -9.13
N TYR A 303 4.22 -4.02 -10.18
CA TYR A 303 3.56 -5.34 -10.05
C TYR A 303 4.40 -6.41 -9.34
N THR A 304 5.70 -6.13 -9.09
CA THR A 304 6.52 -6.94 -8.17
C THR A 304 6.00 -6.91 -6.73
N VAL A 305 5.17 -5.92 -6.37
CA VAL A 305 4.51 -5.84 -5.05
C VAL A 305 3.61 -7.05 -4.82
N GLN A 306 2.70 -7.34 -5.74
CA GLN A 306 1.70 -8.40 -5.59
C GLN A 306 2.34 -9.79 -5.53
N HIS A 307 3.46 -10.00 -6.24
CA HIS A 307 4.25 -11.23 -6.18
C HIS A 307 5.07 -11.31 -4.89
N GLY A 308 5.84 -10.26 -4.57
CA GLY A 308 6.75 -10.24 -3.42
C GLY A 308 6.05 -10.39 -2.06
N GLU A 309 4.82 -9.87 -1.94
CA GLU A 309 3.98 -10.03 -0.75
C GLU A 309 3.67 -11.49 -0.42
N VAL A 310 3.55 -12.35 -1.44
CA VAL A 310 3.06 -13.73 -1.30
C VAL A 310 4.16 -14.79 -1.50
N ILE A 311 5.36 -14.41 -1.93
CA ILE A 311 6.54 -15.29 -1.92
C ILE A 311 7.12 -15.31 -0.50
N PRO A 312 7.07 -16.43 0.25
CA PRO A 312 7.51 -16.49 1.64
C PRO A 312 9.02 -16.71 1.80
N TYR A 313 9.71 -17.12 0.73
CA TYR A 313 11.13 -17.46 0.74
C TYR A 313 12.01 -16.27 0.36
N PRO A 314 13.30 -16.24 0.74
CA PRO A 314 14.25 -15.27 0.22
C PRO A 314 14.26 -15.27 -1.31
N PHE A 315 14.17 -14.09 -1.90
CA PHE A 315 14.18 -13.90 -3.34
C PHE A 315 14.86 -12.57 -3.71
N ASP A 316 15.39 -12.53 -4.92
CA ASP A 316 15.97 -11.35 -5.56
C ASP A 316 14.98 -10.77 -6.59
N GLY A 317 15.10 -9.48 -6.90
CA GLY A 317 14.28 -8.78 -7.89
C GLY A 317 15.12 -8.16 -9.00
N ALA A 318 14.61 -8.17 -10.24
CA ALA A 318 15.26 -7.51 -11.37
C ALA A 318 14.25 -7.04 -12.44
N SER A 319 14.63 -5.99 -13.17
CA SER A 319 13.98 -5.69 -14.45
C SER A 319 14.34 -6.75 -15.50
N ASN A 320 13.45 -6.98 -16.45
CA ASN A 320 13.71 -7.80 -17.62
C ASN A 320 14.96 -7.32 -18.37
N GLU A 321 15.21 -6.01 -18.50
CA GLU A 321 16.41 -5.54 -19.21
C GLU A 321 17.70 -5.80 -18.42
N ALA A 322 17.64 -5.78 -17.08
CA ALA A 322 18.77 -6.20 -16.26
C ALA A 322 19.15 -7.66 -16.53
N VAL A 323 18.17 -8.52 -16.79
CA VAL A 323 18.38 -9.91 -17.21
C VAL A 323 18.87 -9.97 -18.67
N ARG A 324 18.13 -9.37 -19.60
CA ARG A 324 18.41 -9.35 -21.05
C ARG A 324 19.84 -8.93 -21.35
N ASP A 325 20.31 -7.89 -20.68
CA ASP A 325 21.62 -7.29 -20.94
C ASP A 325 22.73 -7.82 -20.01
N GLY A 326 22.45 -8.87 -19.24
CA GLY A 326 23.44 -9.64 -18.48
C GLY A 326 23.94 -8.98 -17.18
N LEU A 327 23.18 -8.04 -16.60
CA LEU A 327 23.46 -7.52 -15.25
C LEU A 327 23.04 -8.55 -14.17
N VAL A 328 22.03 -9.36 -14.48
CA VAL A 328 21.53 -10.50 -13.71
C VAL A 328 21.56 -11.74 -14.60
N ASN A 329 22.12 -12.84 -14.11
CA ASN A 329 22.27 -14.08 -14.85
C ASN A 329 21.27 -15.12 -14.34
N LEU A 330 20.40 -15.65 -15.21
CA LEU A 330 19.40 -16.64 -14.81
C LEU A 330 20.02 -17.94 -14.26
N ALA A 331 21.25 -18.29 -14.68
CA ALA A 331 21.92 -19.49 -14.20
C ALA A 331 22.37 -19.41 -12.72
N ASP A 332 22.24 -18.24 -12.09
CA ASP A 332 22.52 -18.06 -10.67
C ASP A 332 21.31 -18.46 -9.79
N TYR A 333 20.14 -18.71 -10.41
CA TYR A 333 18.89 -19.03 -9.74
C TYR A 333 18.39 -20.43 -10.11
N ALA A 334 17.58 -21.02 -9.24
CA ALA A 334 16.91 -22.28 -9.49
C ALA A 334 15.45 -22.08 -9.93
N LEU A 335 14.81 -20.99 -9.49
CA LEU A 335 13.45 -20.61 -9.84
C LEU A 335 13.39 -19.16 -10.32
N VAL A 336 12.69 -18.93 -11.42
CA VAL A 336 12.39 -17.60 -11.96
C VAL A 336 10.87 -17.41 -11.99
N ASP A 337 10.40 -16.32 -11.41
CA ASP A 337 9.04 -15.81 -11.54
C ASP A 337 9.07 -14.60 -12.47
N TRP A 338 8.44 -14.69 -13.64
CA TRP A 338 8.50 -13.68 -14.69
C TRP A 338 7.12 -13.09 -14.98
N THR A 339 6.95 -11.81 -14.68
CA THR A 339 5.68 -11.10 -14.79
C THR A 339 5.62 -10.31 -16.10
N LEU A 340 4.59 -10.52 -16.92
CA LEU A 340 4.45 -9.86 -18.22
C LEU A 340 3.23 -8.94 -18.31
N GLY A 341 2.34 -8.96 -17.32
CA GLY A 341 1.13 -8.14 -17.33
C GLY A 341 0.36 -8.23 -18.66
N GLU A 342 0.17 -7.09 -19.33
CA GLU A 342 -0.47 -7.01 -20.66
C GLU A 342 0.52 -6.84 -21.83
N GLU A 343 1.74 -7.35 -21.67
CA GLU A 343 2.73 -7.33 -22.74
C GLU A 343 2.28 -7.97 -24.06
N SER A 344 2.63 -7.36 -25.19
CA SER A 344 2.14 -7.81 -26.52
C SER A 344 3.07 -7.44 -27.66
N ALA A 345 2.61 -7.64 -28.90
CA ALA A 345 3.43 -7.52 -30.11
C ALA A 345 4.13 -6.16 -30.32
N PRO A 346 3.54 -4.98 -30.00
CA PRO A 346 4.20 -3.70 -30.23
C PRO A 346 5.48 -3.49 -29.41
N ASP A 347 5.50 -3.99 -28.17
CA ASP A 347 6.59 -3.81 -27.20
C ASP A 347 7.42 -5.10 -27.01
N GLU A 348 7.05 -6.16 -27.74
CA GLU A 348 7.58 -7.53 -27.69
C GLU A 348 7.44 -8.22 -26.33
N THR A 349 6.40 -9.06 -26.17
CA THR A 349 6.15 -9.82 -24.94
C THR A 349 7.35 -10.53 -24.30
N LEU A 350 8.20 -11.11 -25.14
CA LEU A 350 9.54 -11.56 -24.76
C LEU A 350 10.38 -11.34 -25.99
N ASP A 351 11.49 -10.61 -25.90
CA ASP A 351 12.32 -10.36 -27.07
C ASP A 351 13.17 -11.59 -27.46
N ALA A 352 13.90 -11.51 -28.56
CA ALA A 352 14.73 -12.63 -29.03
C ALA A 352 15.82 -13.08 -28.05
N THR A 353 16.34 -12.16 -27.24
CA THR A 353 17.39 -12.43 -26.25
C THR A 353 16.80 -13.07 -25.01
N GLU A 354 15.70 -12.53 -24.49
CA GLU A 354 14.99 -13.07 -23.33
C GLU A 354 14.50 -14.50 -23.58
N ARG A 355 13.92 -14.76 -24.76
CA ARG A 355 13.54 -16.13 -25.17
C ARG A 355 14.73 -17.09 -25.17
N ALA A 356 15.89 -16.67 -25.67
CA ALA A 356 17.09 -17.51 -25.68
C ALA A 356 17.63 -17.78 -24.26
N LEU A 357 17.54 -16.79 -23.36
CA LEU A 357 17.92 -16.94 -21.96
C LEU A 357 16.99 -17.90 -21.22
N LEU A 358 15.67 -17.77 -21.39
CA LEU A 358 14.67 -18.65 -20.79
C LEU A 358 14.77 -20.10 -21.32
N GLU A 359 14.99 -20.28 -22.62
CA GLU A 359 15.24 -21.60 -23.21
C GLU A 359 16.48 -22.25 -22.59
N THR A 360 17.57 -21.49 -22.45
CA THR A 360 18.80 -21.98 -21.83
C THR A 360 18.57 -22.35 -20.36
N PHE A 361 17.90 -21.50 -19.60
CA PHE A 361 17.59 -21.70 -18.18
C PHE A 361 16.77 -22.98 -17.94
N LEU A 362 15.66 -23.16 -18.67
CA LEU A 362 14.82 -24.35 -18.56
C LEU A 362 15.58 -25.61 -19.00
N SER A 363 16.33 -25.56 -20.11
CA SER A 363 17.12 -26.71 -20.58
C SER A 363 18.25 -27.14 -19.62
N ALA A 364 18.69 -26.23 -18.73
CA ALA A 364 19.66 -26.51 -17.67
C ALA A 364 19.02 -27.08 -16.39
N GLY A 365 17.69 -27.25 -16.35
CA GLY A 365 16.93 -27.76 -15.21
C GLY A 365 16.37 -26.69 -14.28
N GLY A 366 16.26 -25.44 -14.73
CA GLY A 366 15.59 -24.37 -14.01
C GLY A 366 14.07 -24.53 -13.95
N ALA A 367 13.44 -23.85 -12.99
CA ALA A 367 11.98 -23.81 -12.83
C ALA A 367 11.43 -22.42 -13.16
N LEU A 368 10.41 -22.33 -14.02
CA LEU A 368 9.82 -21.06 -14.46
C LEU A 368 8.35 -20.95 -14.04
N PHE A 369 8.00 -19.85 -13.38
CA PHE A 369 6.65 -19.32 -13.37
C PHE A 369 6.59 -18.13 -14.33
N ILE A 370 5.63 -18.12 -15.24
CA ILE A 370 5.42 -17.01 -16.18
C ILE A 370 3.93 -16.73 -16.33
N SER A 371 3.55 -15.45 -16.28
CA SER A 371 2.14 -15.05 -16.34
C SER A 371 1.95 -13.71 -17.05
N GLY A 372 0.86 -13.59 -17.80
CA GLY A 372 0.47 -12.38 -18.55
C GLY A 372 -0.62 -12.69 -19.57
N THR A 373 -1.28 -11.65 -20.09
CA THR A 373 -2.14 -11.74 -21.28
C THR A 373 -1.32 -11.65 -22.56
N GLU A 374 -1.92 -12.00 -23.70
CA GLU A 374 -1.36 -11.90 -25.05
C GLU A 374 0.00 -12.60 -25.33
N ILE A 375 0.58 -13.36 -24.39
CA ILE A 375 1.80 -14.16 -24.60
C ILE A 375 1.62 -15.17 -25.74
N GLY A 376 0.50 -15.90 -25.73
CA GLY A 376 0.14 -16.87 -26.76
C GLY A 376 -0.25 -16.21 -28.07
N TRP A 377 -1.05 -15.15 -28.01
CA TRP A 377 -1.41 -14.34 -29.18
C TRP A 377 -0.17 -13.86 -29.92
N HIS A 378 0.77 -13.22 -29.20
CA HIS A 378 1.95 -12.65 -29.81
C HIS A 378 2.91 -13.74 -30.32
N LEU A 379 3.27 -14.72 -29.48
CA LEU A 379 4.34 -15.65 -29.83
C LEU A 379 3.91 -16.75 -30.81
N ASP A 380 2.65 -17.21 -30.74
CA ASP A 380 2.14 -18.31 -31.57
C ASP A 380 1.05 -17.83 -32.55
N GLY A 381 0.06 -17.06 -32.08
CA GLY A 381 -1.06 -16.55 -32.89
C GLY A 381 -0.63 -15.67 -34.07
N LEU A 382 0.29 -14.73 -33.83
CA LEU A 382 0.93 -13.91 -34.88
C LEU A 382 2.13 -14.61 -35.54
N GLY A 383 2.58 -15.73 -34.98
CA GLY A 383 3.70 -16.51 -35.50
C GLY A 383 5.08 -15.89 -35.27
N THR A 384 5.24 -15.00 -34.27
CA THR A 384 6.53 -14.35 -33.96
C THR A 384 7.58 -15.37 -33.51
N ALA A 385 7.24 -16.32 -32.63
CA ALA A 385 8.15 -17.32 -32.10
C ALA A 385 7.46 -18.65 -31.74
N PRO A 386 6.73 -19.30 -32.67
CA PRO A 386 5.93 -20.48 -32.36
C PRO A 386 6.76 -21.66 -31.84
N ASN A 387 8.02 -21.81 -32.30
CA ASN A 387 8.89 -22.88 -31.81
C ASN A 387 9.27 -22.70 -30.33
N PHE A 388 9.49 -21.46 -29.88
CA PHE A 388 9.75 -21.17 -28.48
C PHE A 388 8.49 -21.43 -27.66
N TYR A 389 7.33 -20.90 -28.09
CA TYR A 389 6.07 -21.08 -27.37
C TYR A 389 5.68 -22.57 -27.23
N ASN A 390 5.71 -23.32 -28.33
CA ASN A 390 5.32 -24.72 -28.33
C ASN A 390 6.38 -25.65 -27.71
N GLY A 391 7.67 -25.31 -27.84
CA GLY A 391 8.79 -26.14 -27.38
C GLY A 391 9.21 -25.87 -25.93
N VAL A 392 9.23 -24.60 -25.52
CA VAL A 392 9.74 -24.13 -24.22
C VAL A 392 8.59 -23.87 -23.25
N LEU A 393 7.57 -23.09 -23.65
CA LEU A 393 6.38 -22.86 -22.82
C LEU A 393 5.38 -24.03 -22.87
N ARG A 394 5.63 -25.03 -23.74
CA ARG A 394 4.88 -26.29 -23.83
C ARG A 394 3.36 -26.05 -23.91
N ALA A 395 2.98 -25.01 -24.63
CA ALA A 395 1.61 -24.61 -24.87
C ALA A 395 1.37 -24.38 -26.36
N THR A 396 0.12 -24.51 -26.79
CA THR A 396 -0.36 -24.06 -28.11
C THR A 396 -1.44 -23.00 -27.90
N TYR A 397 -1.40 -21.92 -28.69
CA TYR A 397 -2.41 -20.87 -28.62
C TYR A 397 -3.74 -21.34 -29.22
N ALA A 398 -4.84 -21.09 -28.51
CA ALA A 398 -6.18 -21.56 -28.89
C ALA A 398 -7.22 -20.44 -29.03
N GLY A 399 -6.95 -19.25 -28.49
CA GLY A 399 -7.85 -18.10 -28.61
C GLY A 399 -7.37 -16.90 -27.80
N ASP A 400 -7.81 -15.72 -28.22
CA ASP A 400 -7.30 -14.41 -27.79
C ASP A 400 -7.94 -13.88 -26.51
N ASP A 401 -9.16 -14.33 -26.23
CA ASP A 401 -9.96 -13.86 -25.12
C ASP A 401 -10.86 -15.00 -24.64
N ALA A 402 -10.77 -15.31 -23.36
CA ALA A 402 -11.62 -16.27 -22.69
C ALA A 402 -13.03 -15.74 -22.37
N GLU A 403 -13.31 -14.45 -22.57
CA GLU A 403 -14.56 -13.75 -22.26
C GLU A 403 -15.00 -13.95 -20.79
N THR A 404 -14.04 -14.12 -19.87
CA THR A 404 -14.30 -14.31 -18.44
C THR A 404 -13.06 -14.01 -17.60
N TYR A 405 -13.28 -13.57 -16.35
CA TYR A 405 -12.23 -13.38 -15.34
C TYR A 405 -12.20 -14.49 -14.29
N GLN A 406 -12.85 -15.62 -14.55
CA GLN A 406 -12.95 -16.71 -13.57
C GLN A 406 -12.28 -17.98 -14.07
N VAL A 407 -11.52 -18.62 -13.18
CA VAL A 407 -10.85 -19.91 -13.41
C VAL A 407 -11.19 -20.92 -12.32
N ALA A 408 -11.07 -22.20 -12.65
CA ALA A 408 -11.17 -23.31 -11.70
C ALA A 408 -10.00 -24.29 -11.86
N PRO A 409 -9.57 -24.96 -10.78
CA PRO A 409 -8.54 -26.00 -10.87
C PRO A 409 -8.90 -27.15 -11.81
N ALA A 410 -7.97 -27.51 -12.68
CA ALA A 410 -8.09 -28.72 -13.49
C ALA A 410 -7.91 -29.97 -12.60
N PRO A 411 -8.64 -31.07 -12.82
CA PRO A 411 -8.47 -32.31 -12.04
C PRO A 411 -7.05 -32.88 -12.14
N GLY A 412 -6.44 -33.25 -11.01
CA GLY A 412 -5.06 -33.76 -10.98
C GLY A 412 -3.96 -32.70 -11.09
N SER A 413 -4.32 -31.41 -11.13
CA SER A 413 -3.37 -30.30 -11.21
C SER A 413 -2.76 -29.92 -9.85
N ILE A 414 -1.76 -29.04 -9.88
CA ILE A 414 -1.16 -28.44 -8.68
C ILE A 414 -2.15 -27.59 -7.86
N PHE A 415 -3.22 -27.12 -8.50
CA PHE A 415 -4.28 -26.33 -7.88
C PHE A 415 -5.45 -27.17 -7.39
N GLU A 416 -5.41 -28.50 -7.55
CA GLU A 416 -6.49 -29.38 -7.10
C GLU A 416 -6.82 -29.13 -5.61
N GLY A 417 -8.12 -29.01 -5.33
CA GLY A 417 -8.64 -28.72 -4.00
C GLY A 417 -8.75 -27.22 -3.64
N LEU A 418 -8.33 -26.30 -4.52
CA LEU A 418 -8.70 -24.89 -4.39
C LEU A 418 -10.13 -24.65 -4.93
N ASP A 419 -10.80 -23.61 -4.42
CA ASP A 419 -12.05 -23.12 -4.99
C ASP A 419 -11.79 -22.34 -6.29
N PRO A 420 -12.77 -22.20 -7.19
CA PRO A 420 -12.68 -21.28 -8.32
C PRO A 420 -12.40 -19.85 -7.84
N PHE A 421 -11.55 -19.12 -8.55
CA PHE A 421 -11.12 -17.76 -8.18
C PHE A 421 -11.11 -16.83 -9.39
N ARG A 422 -10.87 -15.54 -9.14
CA ARG A 422 -10.92 -14.48 -10.15
C ARG A 422 -9.59 -13.76 -10.35
N PHE A 423 -9.41 -13.21 -11.54
CA PHE A 423 -8.23 -12.44 -11.96
C PHE A 423 -8.57 -11.01 -12.46
N ASP A 424 -9.54 -10.36 -11.82
CA ASP A 424 -9.96 -8.97 -12.05
C ASP A 424 -9.93 -8.14 -10.74
N ALA A 425 -8.80 -8.19 -10.02
CA ALA A 425 -8.69 -7.54 -8.71
C ALA A 425 -8.99 -6.03 -8.79
N PRO A 426 -9.88 -5.50 -7.93
CA PRO A 426 -10.15 -4.07 -7.90
C PRO A 426 -8.88 -3.24 -7.70
N GLY A 427 -8.70 -2.20 -8.51
CA GLY A 427 -7.53 -1.32 -8.45
C GLY A 427 -6.30 -1.81 -9.23
N THR A 428 -6.41 -2.92 -9.96
CA THR A 428 -5.45 -3.34 -11.00
C THR A 428 -5.95 -2.92 -12.40
N TYR A 429 -5.08 -3.05 -13.41
CA TYR A 429 -5.51 -2.91 -14.81
C TYR A 429 -6.45 -4.07 -15.18
N ASP A 430 -7.22 -3.90 -16.25
CA ASP A 430 -8.13 -4.93 -16.73
C ASP A 430 -7.38 -5.90 -17.64
N ALA A 431 -7.41 -7.20 -17.33
CA ALA A 431 -6.75 -8.20 -18.15
C ALA A 431 -7.67 -8.57 -19.33
N ASP A 432 -7.77 -7.66 -20.30
CA ASP A 432 -8.83 -7.65 -21.33
C ASP A 432 -8.75 -8.82 -22.33
N TYR A 433 -7.57 -9.43 -22.49
CA TYR A 433 -7.29 -10.47 -23.50
C TYR A 433 -6.60 -11.70 -22.90
N PRO A 434 -7.25 -12.43 -21.97
CA PRO A 434 -6.68 -13.63 -21.38
C PRO A 434 -6.63 -14.76 -22.41
N ASP A 435 -5.43 -15.25 -22.71
CA ASP A 435 -5.18 -16.26 -23.73
C ASP A 435 -5.76 -17.63 -23.35
N LEU A 436 -6.49 -18.24 -24.28
CA LEU A 436 -6.78 -19.67 -24.22
C LEU A 436 -5.56 -20.46 -24.69
N VAL A 437 -5.09 -21.38 -23.83
CA VAL A 437 -3.92 -22.23 -24.12
C VAL A 437 -4.33 -23.70 -24.22
N LEU A 438 -3.49 -24.52 -24.86
CA LEU A 438 -3.64 -25.98 -24.89
C LEU A 438 -2.33 -26.67 -24.49
N PRO A 439 -2.38 -27.70 -23.62
CA PRO A 439 -1.19 -28.45 -23.23
C PRO A 439 -0.58 -29.21 -24.42
N ILE A 440 0.74 -29.15 -24.57
CA ILE A 440 1.53 -29.92 -25.54
C ILE A 440 2.89 -30.31 -24.93
N GLY A 441 3.62 -31.22 -25.55
CA GLY A 441 5.01 -31.50 -25.15
C GLY A 441 5.15 -32.07 -23.74
N GLY A 442 4.13 -32.76 -23.22
CA GLY A 442 4.12 -33.37 -21.88
C GLY A 442 3.58 -32.46 -20.77
N SER A 443 3.22 -31.21 -21.06
CA SER A 443 2.48 -30.38 -20.10
C SER A 443 1.04 -30.89 -19.91
N THR A 444 0.40 -30.47 -18.83
CA THR A 444 -1.01 -30.73 -18.54
C THR A 444 -1.71 -29.44 -18.15
N ALA A 445 -3.04 -29.39 -18.27
CA ALA A 445 -3.84 -28.27 -17.78
C ALA A 445 -3.70 -28.13 -16.26
N ALA A 446 -3.58 -26.90 -15.79
CA ALA A 446 -3.52 -26.54 -14.38
C ALA A 446 -4.78 -25.79 -13.92
N LEU A 447 -5.27 -24.87 -14.74
CA LEU A 447 -6.50 -24.11 -14.54
C LEU A 447 -7.32 -24.10 -15.82
N ASP A 448 -8.64 -24.07 -15.70
CA ASP A 448 -9.59 -23.92 -16.81
C ASP A 448 -10.48 -22.69 -16.59
N TYR A 449 -10.80 -21.96 -17.66
CA TYR A 449 -11.73 -20.84 -17.64
C TYR A 449 -13.18 -21.28 -17.38
N VAL A 450 -13.92 -20.45 -16.63
CA VAL A 450 -15.30 -20.71 -16.21
C VAL A 450 -16.22 -19.57 -16.65
N GLY A 451 -17.38 -19.89 -17.22
CA GLY A 451 -18.45 -18.91 -17.50
C GLY A 451 -18.34 -18.16 -18.84
N GLY A 452 -17.16 -18.13 -19.47
CA GLY A 452 -16.92 -17.61 -20.81
C GLY A 452 -16.63 -18.71 -21.83
N VAL A 453 -15.66 -18.47 -22.74
CA VAL A 453 -15.11 -19.48 -23.63
C VAL A 453 -14.37 -20.52 -22.79
N THR A 454 -14.96 -21.71 -22.66
CA THR A 454 -14.38 -22.80 -21.88
C THR A 454 -13.09 -23.30 -22.52
N GLY A 455 -12.00 -23.38 -21.76
CA GLY A 455 -10.71 -23.88 -22.20
C GLY A 455 -9.67 -23.76 -21.09
N THR A 456 -8.44 -24.19 -21.38
CA THR A 456 -7.36 -24.16 -20.40
C THR A 456 -6.80 -22.75 -20.28
N ALA A 457 -6.70 -22.28 -19.03
CA ALA A 457 -6.19 -20.97 -18.64
C ALA A 457 -4.73 -21.01 -18.19
N ALA A 458 -4.25 -22.18 -17.76
CA ALA A 458 -2.87 -22.38 -17.34
C ALA A 458 -2.39 -23.80 -17.62
N VAL A 459 -1.10 -23.96 -17.88
CA VAL A 459 -0.44 -25.26 -18.01
C VAL A 459 0.64 -25.47 -16.96
N GLN A 460 0.91 -26.73 -16.64
CA GLN A 460 2.01 -27.15 -15.77
C GLN A 460 2.85 -28.24 -16.47
N TYR A 461 4.15 -28.28 -16.18
CA TYR A 461 5.06 -29.32 -16.67
C TYR A 461 6.15 -29.62 -15.65
N ALA A 462 6.58 -30.89 -15.58
CA ALA A 462 7.75 -31.31 -14.81
C ALA A 462 8.47 -32.49 -15.46
N ASP A 463 9.80 -32.37 -15.57
CA ASP A 463 10.73 -33.48 -15.79
C ASP A 463 11.96 -33.29 -14.88
N GLY A 464 11.94 -33.97 -13.73
CA GLY A 464 12.92 -33.72 -12.66
C GLY A 464 12.82 -32.30 -12.11
N CYS A 465 13.86 -31.50 -12.36
CA CYS A 465 13.95 -30.09 -11.93
C CYS A 465 13.55 -29.10 -13.02
N GLU A 466 13.52 -29.50 -14.30
CA GLU A 466 12.92 -28.68 -15.35
C GLU A 466 11.42 -28.62 -15.12
N ARG A 467 10.93 -27.44 -14.73
CA ARG A 467 9.53 -27.25 -14.32
C ARG A 467 8.97 -25.95 -14.87
N LEU A 468 7.69 -25.96 -15.20
CA LEU A 468 6.99 -24.80 -15.74
C LEU A 468 5.59 -24.71 -15.14
N VAL A 469 5.21 -23.50 -14.76
CA VAL A 469 3.81 -23.08 -14.65
C VAL A 469 3.65 -21.85 -15.53
N TYR A 470 2.67 -21.88 -16.42
CA TYR A 470 2.37 -20.78 -17.34
C TYR A 470 0.89 -20.44 -17.27
N PHE A 471 0.57 -19.18 -16.96
CA PHE A 471 -0.78 -18.62 -16.96
C PHE A 471 -1.00 -17.75 -18.21
N GLY A 472 -2.11 -17.96 -18.92
CA GLY A 472 -2.59 -17.07 -19.99
C GLY A 472 -3.26 -15.78 -19.49
N PHE A 473 -3.08 -15.46 -18.21
CA PHE A 473 -3.53 -14.24 -17.57
C PHE A 473 -2.50 -13.81 -16.51
N PRO A 474 -2.47 -12.54 -16.08
CA PRO A 474 -1.48 -12.04 -15.14
C PRO A 474 -1.77 -12.50 -13.71
N PHE A 475 -0.73 -12.87 -12.95
CA PHE A 475 -0.91 -13.32 -11.58
C PHE A 475 -1.29 -12.17 -10.63
N GLU A 476 -0.76 -10.98 -10.86
CA GLU A 476 -0.98 -9.79 -10.05
C GLU A 476 -2.45 -9.33 -10.02
N THR A 477 -3.24 -9.68 -11.04
CA THR A 477 -4.67 -9.35 -11.12
C THR A 477 -5.54 -10.36 -10.36
N ILE A 478 -4.98 -11.45 -9.81
CA ILE A 478 -5.70 -12.36 -8.90
C ILE A 478 -6.10 -11.61 -7.64
N TRP A 479 -7.32 -11.86 -7.16
CA TRP A 479 -7.84 -11.23 -5.95
C TRP A 479 -6.95 -11.50 -4.73
N PRO A 480 -6.69 -10.49 -3.87
CA PRO A 480 -5.76 -10.62 -2.74
C PRO A 480 -6.03 -11.80 -1.79
N ASN A 481 -7.29 -12.22 -1.63
CA ASN A 481 -7.66 -13.32 -0.73
C ASN A 481 -7.27 -14.72 -1.28
N ASP A 482 -7.10 -14.85 -2.59
CA ASP A 482 -6.76 -16.11 -3.25
C ASP A 482 -5.29 -16.16 -3.65
N ARG A 483 -4.68 -15.01 -3.94
CA ARG A 483 -3.29 -14.86 -4.39
C ARG A 483 -2.26 -15.63 -3.54
N PRO A 484 -2.28 -15.59 -2.18
CA PRO A 484 -1.32 -16.35 -1.37
C PRO A 484 -1.42 -17.86 -1.58
N ARG A 485 -2.65 -18.39 -1.65
CA ARG A 485 -2.91 -19.83 -1.84
C ARG A 485 -2.51 -20.28 -3.25
N VAL A 486 -2.68 -19.42 -4.25
CA VAL A 486 -2.23 -19.72 -5.63
C VAL A 486 -0.70 -19.73 -5.70
N MET A 487 -0.02 -18.70 -5.18
CA MET A 487 1.45 -18.66 -5.18
C MET A 487 2.05 -19.83 -4.39
N GLU A 488 1.47 -20.17 -3.24
CA GLU A 488 1.89 -21.34 -2.45
C GLU A 488 1.91 -22.61 -3.31
N ARG A 489 0.84 -22.88 -4.08
CA ARG A 489 0.79 -24.06 -4.99
C ARG A 489 1.81 -23.99 -6.12
N VAL A 490 2.05 -22.80 -6.68
CA VAL A 490 3.06 -22.59 -7.71
C VAL A 490 4.45 -22.90 -7.15
N LEU A 491 4.82 -22.29 -6.02
CA LEU A 491 6.12 -22.48 -5.37
C LEU A 491 6.30 -23.90 -4.85
N ASP A 492 5.24 -24.54 -4.35
CA ASP A 492 5.28 -25.95 -3.93
C ASP A 492 5.61 -26.91 -5.07
N PHE A 493 5.15 -26.59 -6.27
CA PHE A 493 5.39 -27.38 -7.47
C PHE A 493 6.75 -27.08 -8.09
N LEU A 494 7.10 -25.81 -8.24
CA LEU A 494 8.34 -25.35 -8.87
C LEU A 494 9.54 -25.51 -7.93
N GLY A 495 9.31 -25.32 -6.64
CA GLY A 495 10.33 -25.30 -5.59
C GLY A 495 10.86 -26.67 -5.17
N LEU A 496 10.43 -27.76 -5.84
CA LEU A 496 10.81 -29.13 -5.52
C LEU A 496 12.32 -29.40 -5.62
N CYS A 497 13.06 -28.59 -6.37
CA CYS A 497 14.51 -28.65 -6.48
C CYS A 497 15.25 -27.48 -5.82
N LEU A 498 14.55 -26.63 -5.05
CA LEU A 498 15.20 -25.59 -4.25
C LEU A 498 15.94 -26.23 -3.06
N THR A 499 17.11 -25.69 -2.74
CA THR A 499 17.84 -25.98 -1.49
C THR A 499 17.45 -24.98 -0.41
N LEU A 500 16.17 -25.00 -0.02
CA LEU A 500 15.65 -24.09 1.01
C LEU A 500 16.20 -24.42 2.42
N PRO A 501 16.45 -23.41 3.27
CA PRO A 501 16.86 -23.63 4.65
C PRO A 501 15.73 -24.27 5.48
N LEU A 502 16.13 -25.13 6.42
CA LEU A 502 15.26 -25.79 7.42
C LEU A 502 14.67 -24.75 8.40
N ASP A 503 13.35 -24.74 8.61
CA ASP A 503 12.65 -23.76 9.45
C ASP A 503 11.76 -24.42 10.53
N THR A 504 11.69 -23.79 11.70
CA THR A 504 10.89 -24.23 12.86
C THR A 504 10.10 -23.06 13.42
N HIS A 505 8.84 -23.27 13.79
CA HIS A 505 7.96 -22.22 14.33
C HIS A 505 7.32 -22.66 15.66
N ILE A 506 7.11 -21.74 16.62
CA ILE A 506 6.40 -21.97 17.90
C ILE A 506 5.05 -21.27 17.84
N SER A 507 3.96 -22.04 17.83
CA SER A 507 2.58 -21.51 17.78
C SER A 507 2.02 -21.17 19.17
N THR A 508 2.53 -21.80 20.24
CA THR A 508 2.14 -21.51 21.62
C THR A 508 3.27 -21.88 22.57
N PRO A 509 3.50 -21.13 23.66
CA PRO A 509 2.84 -19.87 24.04
C PRO A 509 3.20 -18.70 23.11
N ALA A 510 2.38 -17.64 23.13
CA ALA A 510 2.70 -16.41 22.42
C ALA A 510 3.91 -15.70 23.05
N ASP A 511 4.73 -15.03 22.25
CA ASP A 511 5.88 -14.29 22.78
C ASP A 511 5.42 -13.14 23.70
N ARG A 512 6.16 -12.94 24.80
CA ARG A 512 5.94 -11.94 25.86
C ARG A 512 4.60 -12.05 26.59
N SER A 513 3.97 -13.22 26.57
CA SER A 513 2.72 -13.48 27.30
C SER A 513 2.94 -13.72 28.81
N ALA A 514 1.87 -13.63 29.61
CA ALA A 514 1.86 -13.98 31.02
C ALA A 514 0.67 -14.90 31.34
N TYR A 515 0.89 -15.90 32.19
CA TYR A 515 -0.12 -16.89 32.54
C TYR A 515 -0.08 -17.24 34.03
N ASN A 516 -1.26 -17.37 34.65
CA ASN A 516 -1.43 -18.00 35.96
C ASN A 516 -1.79 -19.50 35.86
N TYR A 517 -1.75 -20.06 34.65
CA TYR A 517 -1.91 -21.48 34.34
C TYR A 517 -0.79 -21.93 33.39
N THR A 518 -0.52 -23.23 33.33
CA THR A 518 0.54 -23.76 32.45
C THR A 518 0.08 -23.70 30.99
N PRO A 519 0.74 -22.93 30.09
CA PRO A 519 0.36 -22.87 28.68
C PRO A 519 0.77 -24.13 27.93
N SER A 520 0.19 -24.38 26.76
CA SER A 520 0.69 -25.41 25.83
C SER A 520 1.98 -24.96 25.16
N PHE A 521 2.87 -25.91 24.87
CA PHE A 521 4.10 -25.67 24.10
C PHE A 521 4.09 -26.51 22.82
N ALA A 522 3.82 -25.87 21.68
CA ALA A 522 3.61 -26.55 20.39
C ALA A 522 3.92 -25.64 19.21
N GLY A 523 4.10 -26.22 18.02
CA GLY A 523 4.41 -25.50 16.80
C GLY A 523 4.50 -26.38 15.56
N THR A 524 5.15 -25.86 14.52
CA THR A 524 5.35 -26.52 13.24
C THR A 524 6.82 -26.50 12.82
N ALA A 525 7.19 -27.32 11.83
CA ALA A 525 8.51 -27.29 11.20
C ALA A 525 8.44 -27.77 9.75
N GLU A 526 9.33 -27.24 8.92
CA GLU A 526 9.40 -27.48 7.49
C GLU A 526 10.85 -27.58 7.03
N ALA A 527 11.10 -28.43 6.04
CA ALA A 527 12.39 -28.59 5.38
C ALA A 527 12.19 -28.45 3.87
N GLY A 528 13.24 -28.02 3.15
CA GLY A 528 13.23 -28.09 1.69
C GLY A 528 12.86 -29.50 1.21
N ARG A 529 12.05 -29.63 0.15
CA ARG A 529 11.32 -30.88 -0.20
C ARG A 529 12.19 -32.12 -0.51
N MET A 530 13.52 -31.98 -0.61
CA MET A 530 14.47 -33.09 -0.73
C MET A 530 15.04 -33.56 0.63
N ALA A 531 14.85 -32.80 1.71
CA ALA A 531 15.29 -33.13 3.05
C ALA A 531 14.12 -33.66 3.90
N ALA A 532 14.26 -34.88 4.42
CA ALA A 532 13.28 -35.45 5.33
C ALA A 532 13.51 -34.95 6.77
N LEU A 533 12.46 -34.50 7.46
CA LEU A 533 12.53 -34.14 8.88
C LEU A 533 12.70 -35.40 9.74
N ASP A 534 13.77 -35.45 10.53
CA ASP A 534 14.06 -36.53 11.48
C ASP A 534 13.36 -36.28 12.82
N ARG A 535 13.60 -35.12 13.45
CA ARG A 535 13.10 -34.82 14.80
C ARG A 535 13.00 -33.33 15.09
N ILE A 536 12.13 -32.99 16.05
CA ILE A 536 12.11 -31.67 16.70
C ILE A 536 12.72 -31.77 18.09
N GLU A 537 13.58 -30.81 18.39
CA GLU A 537 14.15 -30.61 19.70
C GLU A 537 13.65 -29.29 20.28
N VAL A 538 13.30 -29.29 21.56
CA VAL A 538 12.91 -28.08 22.29
C VAL A 538 13.82 -27.83 23.48
N GLN A 539 13.88 -26.57 23.89
CA GLN A 539 14.65 -26.14 25.06
C GLN A 539 13.78 -25.25 25.93
N ILE A 540 13.84 -25.50 27.24
CA ILE A 540 13.05 -24.75 28.24
C ILE A 540 14.03 -24.19 29.26
N PHE A 541 14.11 -22.87 29.33
CA PHE A 541 14.96 -22.14 30.25
C PHE A 541 14.11 -21.42 31.30
N ARG A 542 14.46 -21.58 32.58
CA ARG A 542 13.84 -20.87 33.70
C ARG A 542 14.76 -19.76 34.19
N ALA A 543 14.28 -18.52 34.14
CA ALA A 543 15.08 -17.34 34.47
C ALA A 543 15.42 -17.24 35.96
N ALA A 544 14.53 -17.67 36.86
CA ALA A 544 14.69 -17.49 38.31
C ALA A 544 15.99 -18.08 38.88
N ASP A 545 16.48 -19.18 38.32
CA ASP A 545 17.70 -19.86 38.76
C ASP A 545 18.65 -20.23 37.62
N GLY A 546 18.38 -19.74 36.40
CA GLY A 546 19.20 -19.96 35.22
C GLY A 546 19.30 -21.43 34.79
N ARG A 547 18.27 -22.24 35.07
CA ARG A 547 18.27 -23.68 34.79
C ARG A 547 17.57 -24.04 33.50
N TYR A 548 18.04 -25.11 32.87
CA TYR A 548 17.40 -25.75 31.72
C TYR A 548 16.73 -27.04 32.14
N TRP A 549 15.56 -27.31 31.57
CA TRP A 549 14.89 -28.59 31.71
C TRP A 549 15.57 -29.68 30.87
N ALA A 550 15.89 -30.82 31.47
CA ALA A 550 16.54 -31.94 30.78
C ALA A 550 15.62 -33.15 30.51
N GLY A 551 14.31 -32.99 30.74
CA GLY A 551 13.31 -34.05 30.52
C GLY A 551 12.83 -34.71 31.81
N ASP A 552 13.66 -34.72 32.85
CA ASP A 552 13.36 -35.30 34.17
C ASP A 552 13.77 -34.39 35.35
N ASP A 553 14.77 -33.53 35.18
CA ASP A 553 15.23 -32.57 36.20
C ASP A 553 15.65 -31.20 35.61
N TRP A 554 15.71 -30.19 36.48
CA TRP A 554 16.21 -28.85 36.18
C TRP A 554 17.71 -28.74 36.49
N MET A 555 18.53 -28.50 35.46
CA MET A 555 19.99 -28.49 35.57
C MET A 555 20.62 -27.12 35.29
N THR A 556 21.77 -26.87 35.93
CA THR A 556 22.65 -25.71 35.63
C THR A 556 23.91 -26.20 34.92
N GLY A 557 24.26 -25.65 33.76
CA GLY A 557 25.56 -25.92 33.13
C GLY A 557 25.89 -27.41 32.93
N THR A 558 27.18 -27.75 32.89
CA THR A 558 27.62 -29.13 32.70
C THR A 558 27.41 -29.99 33.95
N ALA A 559 26.38 -30.83 33.96
CA ALA A 559 26.11 -31.77 35.05
C ALA A 559 26.54 -33.21 34.67
N TRP A 560 27.36 -33.83 35.53
CA TRP A 560 27.64 -35.26 35.49
C TRP A 560 26.46 -36.02 36.12
N ILE A 561 25.63 -36.66 35.32
CA ILE A 561 24.46 -37.38 35.85
C ILE A 561 24.80 -38.85 36.15
N THR A 562 25.60 -39.54 35.32
CA THR A 562 25.99 -40.94 35.58
C THR A 562 27.24 -41.37 34.81
N GLY A 563 28.42 -41.41 35.45
CA GLY A 563 29.58 -42.25 35.09
C GLY A 563 30.23 -42.17 33.68
N THR A 564 29.56 -41.61 32.68
CA THR A 564 29.79 -41.84 31.24
C THR A 564 29.21 -40.75 30.32
N VAL A 565 28.43 -39.77 30.80
CA VAL A 565 27.81 -38.74 29.95
C VAL A 565 28.11 -37.33 30.48
N TRP A 566 28.67 -36.48 29.61
CA TRP A 566 28.78 -35.04 29.81
C TRP A 566 27.63 -34.36 29.06
N VAL A 567 26.76 -33.61 29.74
CA VAL A 567 25.75 -32.76 29.08
C VAL A 567 26.19 -31.31 29.27
N THR A 568 26.25 -30.49 28.20
CA THR A 568 26.52 -29.04 28.29
C THR A 568 25.23 -28.26 28.55
N GLY A 569 25.36 -27.06 29.14
CA GLY A 569 24.28 -26.23 29.71
C GLY A 569 23.23 -25.65 28.76
N THR A 570 22.83 -26.39 27.73
CA THR A 570 21.75 -26.08 26.78
C THR A 570 21.07 -27.41 26.45
N ALA A 571 20.32 -27.96 27.41
CA ALA A 571 19.64 -29.24 27.22
C ALA A 571 18.52 -29.06 26.18
N TRP A 572 18.60 -29.84 25.11
CA TRP A 572 17.57 -29.99 24.10
C TRP A 572 16.88 -31.32 24.36
N VAL A 573 15.55 -31.32 24.45
CA VAL A 573 14.75 -32.52 24.67
C VAL A 573 13.88 -32.78 23.45
N PRO A 574 13.63 -34.04 23.09
CA PRO A 574 12.81 -34.34 21.92
C PRO A 574 11.35 -33.93 22.17
N ALA A 575 10.74 -33.28 21.19
CA ALA A 575 9.31 -33.06 21.12
C ALA A 575 8.60 -34.24 20.44
N THR A 576 7.28 -34.30 20.60
CA THR A 576 6.45 -35.28 19.90
C THR A 576 6.02 -34.71 18.56
N GLY A 577 6.29 -35.41 17.46
CA GLY A 577 5.97 -34.98 16.08
C GLY A 577 7.16 -34.36 15.35
N THR A 578 7.06 -34.28 14.03
CA THR A 578 8.09 -33.72 13.13
C THR A 578 7.59 -32.48 12.39
N HIS A 579 6.47 -32.58 11.66
CA HIS A 579 5.86 -31.44 10.96
C HIS A 579 4.98 -30.58 11.87
N THR A 580 4.08 -31.21 12.62
CA THR A 580 3.37 -30.58 13.74
C THR A 580 3.90 -31.20 15.01
N TRP A 581 4.38 -30.38 15.93
CA TRP A 581 5.05 -30.86 17.12
C TRP A 581 4.48 -30.25 18.39
N PHE A 582 4.59 -30.99 19.49
CA PHE A 582 4.25 -30.48 20.82
C PHE A 582 5.17 -31.06 21.89
N TYR A 583 5.28 -30.32 22.99
CA TYR A 583 5.96 -30.73 24.21
C TYR A 583 5.11 -30.38 25.43
N VAL A 584 4.98 -31.31 26.37
CA VAL A 584 4.25 -31.06 27.62
C VAL A 584 5.21 -30.38 28.61
N LEU A 585 4.93 -29.12 28.95
CA LEU A 585 5.77 -28.38 29.90
C LEU A 585 5.81 -29.08 31.28
N PRO A 586 6.96 -29.05 31.99
CA PRO A 586 7.04 -29.55 33.35
C PRO A 586 6.21 -28.69 34.30
N ALA A 587 6.06 -29.14 35.55
CA ALA A 587 5.49 -28.29 36.59
C ALA A 587 6.30 -26.99 36.73
N LEU A 588 5.65 -25.86 36.53
CA LEU A 588 6.26 -24.54 36.55
C LEU A 588 6.18 -23.93 37.96
N SER A 589 7.22 -23.19 38.32
CA SER A 589 7.22 -22.25 39.45
C SER A 589 7.22 -20.83 38.92
N ASP A 590 6.71 -19.88 39.70
CA ASP A 590 6.68 -18.46 39.31
C ASP A 590 8.06 -17.96 38.89
N SER A 591 8.16 -17.54 37.63
CA SER A 591 9.40 -17.15 36.96
C SER A 591 9.08 -16.68 35.53
N ALA A 592 10.01 -15.93 34.93
CA ALA A 592 10.09 -15.84 33.47
C ALA A 592 10.69 -17.13 32.88
N TYR A 593 10.17 -17.56 31.73
CA TYR A 593 10.63 -18.70 30.96
C TYR A 593 10.97 -18.28 29.54
N ARG A 594 11.96 -18.96 28.95
CA ARG A 594 12.29 -18.85 27.53
C ARG A 594 12.25 -20.24 26.91
N LEU A 595 11.49 -20.36 25.83
CA LEU A 595 11.33 -21.59 25.09
C LEU A 595 12.01 -21.47 23.73
N ARG A 596 12.67 -22.52 23.28
CA ARG A 596 13.17 -22.62 21.91
C ARG A 596 12.77 -23.93 21.25
N ALA A 597 12.66 -23.95 19.93
CA ALA A 597 12.43 -25.15 19.14
C ALA A 597 13.34 -25.16 17.91
N ARG A 598 13.83 -26.32 17.50
CA ARG A 598 14.60 -26.52 16.27
C ARG A 598 14.32 -27.88 15.65
N ALA A 599 14.30 -27.92 14.33
CA ALA A 599 14.18 -29.14 13.55
C ALA A 599 15.54 -29.76 13.23
N TRP A 600 15.51 -31.02 12.81
CA TRP A 600 16.64 -31.77 12.26
C TRP A 600 16.20 -32.53 11.02
N THR A 601 17.10 -32.67 10.04
CA THR A 601 16.92 -33.53 8.88
C THR A 601 17.50 -34.94 9.11
N GLU A 602 17.08 -35.92 8.31
CA GLU A 602 17.65 -37.28 8.30
C GLU A 602 19.14 -37.28 7.89
N ASP A 603 19.57 -36.28 7.12
CA ASP A 603 20.98 -36.09 6.71
C ASP A 603 21.84 -35.46 7.82
N GLY A 604 21.23 -35.08 8.94
CA GLY A 604 21.91 -34.59 10.14
C GLY A 604 22.11 -33.08 10.18
N ASP A 605 21.42 -32.31 9.34
CA ASP A 605 21.39 -30.85 9.42
C ASP A 605 20.39 -30.41 10.49
N ALA A 606 20.75 -29.39 11.26
CA ALA A 606 19.88 -28.80 12.27
C ALA A 606 19.48 -27.39 11.85
N ASP A 607 18.27 -26.97 12.22
CA ASP A 607 17.80 -25.61 11.97
C ASP A 607 18.80 -24.61 12.59
N PRO A 608 19.46 -23.77 11.76
CA PRO A 608 20.50 -22.84 12.22
C PRO A 608 19.91 -21.64 12.97
N THR A 609 18.60 -21.45 12.89
CA THR A 609 17.83 -20.33 13.45
C THR A 609 16.67 -20.82 14.32
N PRO A 610 16.94 -21.48 15.47
CA PRO A 610 15.87 -22.00 16.33
C PRO A 610 14.83 -20.94 16.70
N ALA A 611 13.55 -21.26 16.53
CA ALA A 611 12.45 -20.45 17.04
C ALA A 611 12.62 -20.17 18.54
N GLU A 612 12.25 -18.98 19.00
CA GLU A 612 12.33 -18.55 20.39
C GLU A 612 11.09 -17.76 20.81
N VAL A 613 10.54 -18.07 21.98
CA VAL A 613 9.50 -17.25 22.66
C VAL A 613 9.80 -17.13 24.15
N ALA A 614 9.36 -16.04 24.78
CA ALA A 614 9.44 -15.84 26.23
C ALA A 614 8.05 -15.64 26.86
N PHE A 615 7.82 -16.13 28.07
CA PHE A 615 6.59 -15.89 28.83
C PHE A 615 6.83 -15.81 30.34
N ILE A 616 5.89 -15.21 31.08
CA ILE A 616 5.91 -15.15 32.55
C ILE A 616 4.87 -16.13 33.10
N TYR A 617 5.29 -16.99 34.04
CA TYR A 617 4.37 -17.79 34.85
C TYR A 617 4.26 -17.13 36.23
N ASP A 618 3.06 -16.78 36.65
CA ASP A 618 2.81 -16.00 37.86
C ASP A 618 1.46 -16.34 38.51
N THR A 619 1.50 -16.82 39.76
CA THR A 619 0.34 -17.32 40.50
C THR A 619 0.03 -16.50 41.75
N HIS A 620 0.79 -15.43 42.04
CA HIS A 620 0.63 -14.63 43.25
C HIS A 620 -0.30 -13.43 43.00
N PRO A 621 -1.36 -13.23 43.81
CA PRO A 621 -2.21 -12.05 43.69
C PRO A 621 -1.54 -10.79 44.25
N PRO A 622 -1.73 -9.63 43.60
CA PRO A 622 -1.14 -8.38 44.05
C PRO A 622 -1.80 -7.82 45.32
N ALA A 623 -1.07 -6.97 46.05
CA ALA A 623 -1.59 -6.25 47.21
C ALA A 623 -2.62 -5.17 46.80
N GLY A 624 -3.51 -4.79 47.74
CA GLY A 624 -4.47 -3.69 47.53
C GLY A 624 -3.83 -2.30 47.62
N THR A 625 -4.47 -1.29 47.02
CA THR A 625 -4.05 0.12 47.05
C THR A 625 -4.71 0.93 48.19
N VAL A 626 -4.37 2.22 48.32
CA VAL A 626 -4.97 3.20 49.24
C VAL A 626 -5.47 4.40 48.44
N LEU A 627 -6.73 4.83 48.66
CA LEU A 627 -7.31 6.00 47.98
C LEU A 627 -6.82 7.31 48.61
N ILE A 628 -6.50 8.32 47.79
CA ILE A 628 -5.96 9.61 48.25
C ILE A 628 -7.01 10.72 48.15
N THR A 629 -7.53 11.02 46.97
CA THR A 629 -8.51 12.10 46.76
C THR A 629 -9.36 11.87 45.52
N PRO A 630 -10.63 12.29 45.48
CA PRO A 630 -11.42 12.83 46.59
C PRO A 630 -11.91 11.72 47.54
N THR A 631 -11.63 11.84 48.83
CA THR A 631 -11.96 10.86 49.88
C THR A 631 -12.71 11.52 51.03
N GLY A 632 -13.44 10.74 51.83
CA GLY A 632 -14.11 11.24 53.04
C GLY A 632 -15.31 12.17 52.79
N GLY A 633 -15.94 12.13 51.61
CA GLY A 633 -17.18 12.86 51.33
C GLY A 633 -17.03 14.35 51.01
N VAL A 634 -15.86 14.78 50.56
CA VAL A 634 -15.56 16.20 50.24
C VAL A 634 -16.37 16.75 49.05
N THR A 635 -16.63 18.06 49.01
CA THR A 635 -17.28 18.75 47.88
C THR A 635 -16.26 19.47 46.98
N VAL A 636 -16.33 19.24 45.67
CA VAL A 636 -15.49 19.86 44.63
C VAL A 636 -16.33 20.74 43.69
N SER A 637 -15.80 21.89 43.29
CA SER A 637 -16.45 22.78 42.30
C SER A 637 -15.79 22.57 40.95
N ALA A 638 -16.53 22.07 39.97
CA ALA A 638 -15.96 21.63 38.69
C ALA A 638 -16.65 22.35 37.53
N SER A 639 -15.98 23.36 36.98
CA SER A 639 -16.29 23.89 35.64
C SER A 639 -15.53 23.16 34.53
N SER A 640 -14.63 22.22 34.87
CA SER A 640 -13.73 21.52 33.91
C SER A 640 -13.25 20.11 34.33
N GLY A 641 -13.93 19.44 35.30
CA GLY A 641 -13.67 18.03 35.64
C GLY A 641 -13.19 17.72 37.07
N VAL A 642 -12.97 16.44 37.38
CA VAL A 642 -12.50 15.90 38.68
C VAL A 642 -11.42 14.83 38.44
N THR A 643 -10.37 14.79 39.26
CA THR A 643 -9.32 13.76 39.20
C THR A 643 -9.34 12.87 40.45
N LEU A 644 -9.43 11.56 40.23
CA LEU A 644 -9.30 10.51 41.25
C LEU A 644 -7.82 10.11 41.37
N VAL A 645 -7.32 9.92 42.59
CA VAL A 645 -5.90 9.64 42.88
C VAL A 645 -5.77 8.59 43.97
N TRP A 646 -4.90 7.60 43.79
CA TRP A 646 -4.58 6.54 44.75
C TRP A 646 -3.06 6.31 44.87
N GLU A 647 -2.64 5.50 45.85
CA GLU A 647 -1.22 5.13 46.05
C GLU A 647 -0.78 4.02 45.09
N ALA A 648 0.44 4.13 44.58
CA ALA A 648 1.04 3.06 43.78
C ALA A 648 1.26 1.80 44.63
N VAL A 649 0.91 0.63 44.09
CA VAL A 649 1.31 -0.65 44.68
C VAL A 649 2.67 -1.06 44.13
N ALA A 650 3.57 -1.45 45.02
CA ALA A 650 4.90 -1.93 44.62
C ALA A 650 4.77 -3.26 43.85
N PRO A 651 5.55 -3.48 42.78
CA PRO A 651 5.63 -4.78 42.13
C PRO A 651 6.00 -5.86 43.15
N ASP A 652 5.29 -6.98 43.12
CA ASP A 652 5.52 -8.16 43.98
C ASP A 652 6.56 -9.13 43.40
N GLY A 653 7.14 -8.78 42.24
CA GLY A 653 8.12 -9.59 41.53
C GLY A 653 7.51 -10.55 40.51
N GLY A 654 6.19 -10.52 40.31
CA GLY A 654 5.46 -11.25 39.27
C GLY A 654 5.32 -10.46 37.96
N SER A 655 4.15 -10.60 37.34
CA SER A 655 3.77 -9.95 36.09
C SER A 655 3.38 -8.47 36.28
N ALA A 656 3.27 -7.70 35.20
CA ALA A 656 3.06 -6.26 35.30
C ALA A 656 1.70 -5.91 35.94
N LEU A 657 1.70 -4.93 36.87
CA LEU A 657 0.51 -4.50 37.59
C LEU A 657 -0.28 -3.43 36.84
N ALA A 658 -1.61 -3.45 37.00
CA ALA A 658 -2.56 -2.44 36.55
C ALA A 658 -3.67 -2.24 37.60
N TYR A 659 -4.46 -1.18 37.41
CA TYR A 659 -5.54 -0.78 38.29
C TYR A 659 -6.87 -0.79 37.56
N LEU A 660 -7.89 -1.31 38.23
CA LEU A 660 -9.28 -1.20 37.84
C LEU A 660 -9.95 -0.19 38.78
N VAL A 661 -10.33 0.97 38.25
CA VAL A 661 -11.01 2.06 38.96
C VAL A 661 -12.51 1.94 38.73
N GLN A 662 -13.31 2.05 39.77
CA GLN A 662 -14.77 2.12 39.68
C GLN A 662 -15.22 3.55 40.05
N LEU A 663 -16.15 4.15 39.32
CA LEU A 663 -16.87 5.38 39.67
C LEU A 663 -18.35 5.20 39.31
N ASP A 664 -19.23 5.25 40.33
CA ASP A 664 -20.68 5.09 40.24
C ASP A 664 -21.14 3.88 39.42
N GLY A 665 -20.42 2.75 39.58
CA GLY A 665 -20.72 1.52 38.84
C GLY A 665 -20.03 1.39 37.48
N THR A 666 -19.36 2.45 37.00
CA THR A 666 -18.56 2.41 35.77
C THR A 666 -17.12 2.02 36.09
N PHE A 667 -16.52 1.14 35.30
CA PHE A 667 -15.16 0.65 35.50
C PHE A 667 -14.19 1.19 34.44
N TYR A 668 -12.96 1.50 34.86
CA TYR A 668 -11.88 2.02 34.02
C TYR A 668 -10.59 1.28 34.35
N THR A 669 -9.84 0.87 33.33
CA THR A 669 -8.53 0.22 33.52
C THR A 669 -7.41 1.23 33.24
N THR A 670 -6.38 1.27 34.08
CA THR A 670 -5.20 2.14 33.87
C THR A 670 -3.96 1.56 34.55
N THR A 671 -2.78 1.92 34.05
CA THR A 671 -1.49 1.65 34.70
C THR A 671 -1.01 2.83 35.56
N HIS A 672 -1.69 3.97 35.50
CA HIS A 672 -1.37 5.17 36.26
C HIS A 672 -2.11 5.17 37.60
N THR A 673 -1.63 5.95 38.56
CA THR A 673 -2.29 6.10 39.88
C THR A 673 -3.28 7.26 39.94
N THR A 674 -3.72 7.73 38.78
CA THR A 674 -4.70 8.81 38.63
C THR A 674 -5.66 8.52 37.50
N HIS A 675 -6.87 9.06 37.60
CA HIS A 675 -7.89 9.02 36.56
C HIS A 675 -8.67 10.34 36.54
N SER A 676 -8.67 11.05 35.41
CA SER A 676 -9.33 12.36 35.28
C SER A 676 -10.63 12.25 34.51
N ILE A 677 -11.69 12.83 35.06
CA ILE A 677 -13.04 12.88 34.50
C ILE A 677 -13.29 14.32 34.03
N PRO A 678 -13.29 14.61 32.71
CA PRO A 678 -13.37 15.97 32.17
C PRO A 678 -14.69 16.69 32.48
N SER A 679 -15.77 15.93 32.68
CA SER A 679 -17.08 16.45 33.06
C SER A 679 -17.78 15.44 33.95
N ILE A 680 -18.24 15.89 35.12
CA ILE A 680 -18.96 15.08 36.08
C ILE A 680 -20.17 15.88 36.57
N ALA A 681 -21.31 15.19 36.68
CA ALA A 681 -22.56 15.82 37.08
C ALA A 681 -22.44 16.42 38.48
N ALA A 682 -23.17 17.49 38.77
CA ALA A 682 -23.31 17.97 40.13
C ALA A 682 -24.09 16.94 40.96
N GLY A 683 -23.56 16.50 42.10
CA GLY A 683 -24.18 15.42 42.90
C GLY A 683 -23.17 14.64 43.74
N LEU A 684 -23.65 13.61 44.46
CA LEU A 684 -22.85 12.67 45.24
C LEU A 684 -22.38 11.51 44.35
N HIS A 685 -21.11 11.13 44.48
CA HIS A 685 -20.43 10.10 43.71
C HIS A 685 -19.71 9.10 44.63
N THR A 686 -19.64 7.83 44.22
CA THR A 686 -18.91 6.72 44.88
C THR A 686 -17.84 6.18 43.95
N TRP A 687 -16.63 5.94 44.44
CA TRP A 687 -15.54 5.39 43.63
C TRP A 687 -14.67 4.40 44.38
N GLY A 688 -13.82 3.64 43.68
CA GLY A 688 -12.88 2.70 44.28
C GLY A 688 -11.86 2.15 43.31
N VAL A 689 -10.88 1.38 43.81
CA VAL A 689 -9.79 0.81 43.00
C VAL A 689 -9.49 -0.63 43.44
N GLN A 690 -9.24 -1.51 42.46
CA GLN A 690 -8.70 -2.86 42.61
C GLN A 690 -7.40 -2.98 41.80
N VAL A 691 -6.40 -3.70 42.30
CA VAL A 691 -5.13 -3.96 41.61
C VAL A 691 -5.19 -5.34 40.96
N PHE A 692 -4.65 -5.49 39.76
CA PHE A 692 -4.52 -6.78 39.08
C PHE A 692 -3.20 -6.87 38.31
N ASP A 693 -2.77 -8.07 37.98
CA ASP A 693 -1.54 -8.32 37.21
C ASP A 693 -1.84 -8.87 35.79
N ALA A 694 -0.82 -8.93 34.94
CA ALA A 694 -0.95 -9.40 33.55
C ALA A 694 -1.20 -10.92 33.43
N ALA A 695 -0.91 -11.70 34.48
CA ALA A 695 -1.28 -13.12 34.57
C ALA A 695 -2.75 -13.34 34.97
N GLY A 696 -3.43 -12.29 35.41
CA GLY A 696 -4.86 -12.27 35.73
C GLY A 696 -5.18 -12.38 37.22
N ASN A 697 -4.21 -12.30 38.12
CA ASN A 697 -4.44 -12.32 39.56
C ASN A 697 -4.91 -10.93 40.06
N ARG A 698 -5.73 -10.88 41.14
CA ARG A 698 -6.43 -9.66 41.58
C ARG A 698 -6.41 -9.45 43.10
N SER A 699 -6.32 -8.19 43.53
CA SER A 699 -6.50 -7.77 44.93
C SER A 699 -7.97 -7.66 45.34
N ALA A 700 -8.24 -7.38 46.61
CA ALA A 700 -9.57 -6.90 47.05
C ALA A 700 -9.83 -5.45 46.60
N TRP A 701 -11.10 -5.04 46.54
CA TRP A 701 -11.54 -3.67 46.24
C TRP A 701 -11.41 -2.72 47.46
N ILE A 702 -11.07 -1.46 47.21
CA ILE A 702 -11.10 -0.36 48.19
C ILE A 702 -11.95 0.79 47.64
N THR A 703 -12.90 1.35 48.40
CA THR A 703 -13.92 2.32 47.93
C THR A 703 -14.13 3.55 48.85
N ASP A 704 -14.60 4.69 48.31
CA ASP A 704 -14.95 5.94 49.02
C ASP A 704 -15.96 6.83 48.22
N THR A 705 -16.31 8.05 48.69
CA THR A 705 -17.35 8.96 48.14
C THR A 705 -16.96 10.46 48.12
N PHE A 706 -17.58 11.28 47.25
CA PHE A 706 -17.40 12.76 47.14
C PHE A 706 -18.58 13.50 46.44
N TYR A 707 -18.61 14.85 46.41
CA TYR A 707 -19.73 15.67 45.86
C TYR A 707 -19.29 16.78 44.85
N VAL A 708 -20.10 17.18 43.84
CA VAL A 708 -19.76 18.16 42.76
C VAL A 708 -20.75 19.36 42.61
N HIS A 709 -20.30 20.58 42.19
CA HIS A 709 -21.10 21.82 41.96
C HIS A 709 -20.73 22.64 40.66
N GLY A 710 -21.66 23.34 39.93
CA GLY A 710 -21.42 24.04 38.60
C GLY A 710 -22.08 25.43 38.29
N TYR A 711 -21.64 26.17 37.22
CA TYR A 711 -22.03 27.58 36.80
C TYR A 711 -22.07 27.89 35.25
N PRO A 712 -22.86 28.86 34.69
CA PRO A 712 -22.93 29.18 33.21
C PRO A 712 -22.56 30.63 32.70
N LEU A 713 -22.10 30.83 31.42
CA LEU A 713 -21.83 32.14 30.73
C LEU A 713 -21.67 32.11 29.16
N TRP A 714 -21.94 33.21 28.39
CA TRP A 714 -21.82 33.36 26.89
C TRP A 714 -21.56 34.81 26.33
N LEU A 715 -20.89 34.99 25.14
CA LEU A 715 -20.86 36.20 24.24
C LEU A 715 -20.25 35.92 22.80
N PRO A 716 -20.54 36.72 21.71
CA PRO A 716 -20.16 36.44 20.28
C PRO A 716 -19.19 37.46 19.59
N LEU A 717 -18.59 37.12 18.41
CA LEU A 717 -17.68 38.00 17.60
C LEU A 717 -17.75 37.77 16.06
N VAL A 718 -17.42 38.80 15.25
CA VAL A 718 -17.23 38.83 13.76
C VAL A 718 -15.76 39.14 13.41
N MET A 719 -15.16 38.57 12.35
CA MET A 719 -13.84 38.98 11.81
C MET A 719 -13.67 38.87 10.28
N ARG A 720 -12.74 39.68 9.73
CA ARG A 720 -12.00 39.52 8.46
C ARG A 720 -10.50 39.66 8.77
N GLY A 721 -9.67 38.84 8.11
CA GLY A 721 -8.20 38.96 8.06
C GLY A 721 -7.55 37.59 7.89
N PHE A 722 -7.31 37.16 6.65
CA PHE A 722 -6.71 35.86 6.31
C PHE A 722 -5.31 36.08 5.71
N ASP A 723 -4.33 35.35 6.25
CA ASP A 723 -3.02 35.04 5.64
C ASP A 723 -3.04 33.55 5.27
N GLU A 724 -2.39 33.19 4.17
CA GLU A 724 -2.44 31.87 3.54
C GLU A 724 -1.65 30.78 4.26
N GLY A 725 -2.22 29.58 4.28
CA GLY A 725 -1.50 28.34 4.57
C GLY A 725 -2.42 27.21 5.03
N GLY A 726 -2.60 26.18 4.20
CA GLY A 726 -3.18 24.92 4.66
C GLY A 726 -3.53 23.93 3.55
N MET A 727 -2.72 22.88 3.43
CA MET A 727 -3.11 21.60 2.85
C MET A 727 -4.44 21.11 3.46
N CYS A 728 -5.18 20.24 2.75
CA CYS A 728 -6.37 19.60 3.29
C CYS A 728 -6.00 18.85 4.59
N ALA A 729 -6.43 19.38 5.73
CA ALA A 729 -6.16 18.81 7.04
C ALA A 729 -7.28 17.84 7.43
N ASP A 730 -6.93 16.58 7.66
CA ASP A 730 -7.87 15.64 8.29
C ASP A 730 -8.03 16.03 9.76
N VAL A 731 -9.25 16.35 10.15
CA VAL A 731 -9.61 16.78 11.51
C VAL A 731 -10.32 15.69 12.30
N ILE A 732 -10.55 14.53 11.69
CA ILE A 732 -11.09 13.36 12.38
C ILE A 732 -9.95 12.72 13.16
N VAL A 733 -10.02 12.83 14.48
CA VAL A 733 -9.13 12.11 15.38
C VAL A 733 -9.51 10.63 15.33
N ASN A 734 -8.52 9.77 15.15
CA ASN A 734 -8.69 8.32 15.22
C ASN A 734 -9.71 7.79 14.18
N GLY A 735 -9.60 8.24 12.93
CA GLY A 735 -10.48 7.80 11.83
C GLY A 735 -10.40 6.29 11.50
N GLY A 736 -9.28 5.64 11.83
CA GLY A 736 -9.09 4.19 11.72
C GLY A 736 -9.51 3.39 12.96
N PHE A 737 -9.98 4.05 14.03
CA PHE A 737 -10.42 3.39 15.27
C PHE A 737 -9.37 2.56 16.03
N GLU A 738 -8.07 2.77 15.80
CA GLU A 738 -6.96 2.05 16.45
C GLU A 738 -6.70 2.47 17.92
N THR A 739 -7.33 3.55 18.38
CA THR A 739 -7.27 4.00 19.79
C THR A 739 -8.67 4.27 20.34
N ASP A 740 -8.83 4.44 21.66
CA ASP A 740 -10.15 4.75 22.25
C ASP A 740 -10.43 6.26 22.31
N THR A 741 -9.63 7.07 21.61
CA THR A 741 -9.71 8.53 21.62
C THR A 741 -10.52 9.06 20.43
N GLY A 742 -11.05 10.27 20.54
CA GLY A 742 -11.74 10.97 19.44
C GLY A 742 -13.24 10.64 19.30
N TRP A 743 -13.63 9.37 19.28
CA TRP A 743 -15.03 8.97 19.07
C TRP A 743 -15.76 8.66 20.39
N MET A 744 -16.96 9.23 20.55
CA MET A 744 -17.92 8.85 21.57
C MET A 744 -18.85 7.77 21.00
N LEU A 745 -18.90 6.63 21.69
CA LEU A 745 -19.76 5.50 21.35
C LEU A 745 -21.12 5.65 22.07
N ASN A 746 -22.23 5.43 21.36
CA ASN A 746 -23.59 5.50 21.88
C ASN A 746 -24.30 4.14 21.86
N GLN A 747 -24.88 3.77 23.00
CA GLN A 747 -25.66 2.55 23.25
C GLN A 747 -24.90 1.26 22.91
N LEU A 748 -25.12 0.71 21.72
CA LEU A 748 -24.54 -0.57 21.27
C LEU A 748 -23.20 -0.41 20.53
N ALA A 749 -22.73 0.83 20.40
CA ALA A 749 -21.52 1.12 19.69
C ALA A 749 -20.29 0.60 20.47
N VAL A 750 -19.42 -0.17 19.82
CA VAL A 750 -18.19 -0.73 20.39
C VAL A 750 -17.04 -0.63 19.40
N TYR A 751 -15.80 -0.52 19.89
CA TYR A 751 -14.65 -0.85 19.05
C TYR A 751 -14.55 -2.37 18.93
N ASP A 752 -14.46 -2.85 17.70
CA ASP A 752 -14.58 -4.26 17.36
C ASP A 752 -13.39 -4.69 16.51
N SER A 753 -12.76 -5.80 16.87
CA SER A 753 -11.64 -6.39 16.14
C SER A 753 -12.05 -7.56 15.25
N THR A 754 -13.34 -7.93 15.24
CA THR A 754 -13.83 -9.11 14.50
C THR A 754 -13.94 -8.87 13.00
N ASN A 755 -14.21 -7.64 12.58
CA ASN A 755 -14.28 -7.25 11.17
C ASN A 755 -13.74 -5.81 11.00
N PRO A 756 -12.42 -5.58 11.04
CA PRO A 756 -11.84 -4.28 10.72
C PRO A 756 -11.76 -4.07 9.19
N HIS A 757 -11.97 -2.83 8.72
CA HIS A 757 -11.73 -2.48 7.31
C HIS A 757 -10.23 -2.37 7.00
N SER A 758 -9.48 -1.73 7.92
CA SER A 758 -8.04 -1.50 7.84
C SER A 758 -7.50 -1.34 9.26
N GLY A 759 -6.33 -1.89 9.57
CA GLY A 759 -5.80 -1.89 10.94
C GLY A 759 -6.35 -3.05 11.79
N GLU A 760 -6.36 -2.92 13.11
CA GLU A 760 -6.80 -3.97 14.04
C GLU A 760 -8.27 -3.83 14.46
N ARG A 761 -8.91 -2.66 14.26
CA ARG A 761 -10.28 -2.42 14.75
C ARG A 761 -11.18 -1.64 13.77
N SER A 762 -12.48 -1.75 13.96
CA SER A 762 -13.53 -0.87 13.42
C SER A 762 -14.47 -0.43 14.54
N ALA A 763 -15.34 0.55 14.28
CA ALA A 763 -16.44 0.85 15.19
C ALA A 763 -17.70 0.14 14.71
N ARG A 764 -18.18 -0.83 15.49
CA ARG A 764 -19.44 -1.52 15.24
C ARG A 764 -20.57 -0.79 15.96
N VAL A 765 -21.65 -0.50 15.26
CA VAL A 765 -22.87 0.11 15.79
C VAL A 765 -24.07 -0.81 15.54
N GLY A 766 -25.08 -0.77 16.40
CA GLY A 766 -26.34 -1.52 16.22
C GLY A 766 -26.38 -2.91 16.85
N ILE A 767 -27.41 -3.68 16.51
CA ILE A 767 -27.71 -5.02 17.06
C ILE A 767 -27.19 -6.07 16.09
N MET A 768 -26.37 -7.00 16.57
CA MET A 768 -25.80 -8.05 15.73
C MET A 768 -26.77 -9.21 15.50
N PRO A 769 -26.68 -9.92 14.36
CA PRO A 769 -27.48 -11.10 14.09
C PRO A 769 -27.53 -12.11 15.25
N GLY A 770 -28.72 -12.39 15.77
CA GLY A 770 -28.98 -13.31 16.87
C GLY A 770 -28.96 -12.69 18.28
N GLU A 771 -28.83 -11.37 18.40
CA GLU A 771 -29.00 -10.64 19.65
C GLU A 771 -30.48 -10.26 19.88
N ALA A 772 -30.84 -9.80 21.08
CA ALA A 772 -32.23 -9.44 21.37
C ALA A 772 -32.52 -8.02 20.88
N GLY A 773 -33.50 -7.87 19.96
CA GLY A 773 -33.98 -6.59 19.43
C GLY A 773 -34.36 -5.57 20.52
N SER A 774 -34.03 -4.29 20.29
CA SER A 774 -34.40 -3.19 21.19
C SER A 774 -34.49 -1.85 20.46
N ASP A 775 -35.60 -1.13 20.65
CA ASP A 775 -35.82 0.21 20.06
C ASP A 775 -34.74 1.20 20.53
N CYS A 776 -33.80 1.50 19.63
CA CYS A 776 -32.57 2.19 19.98
C CYS A 776 -31.92 2.90 18.78
N TYR A 777 -31.05 3.86 19.09
CA TYR A 777 -30.16 4.49 18.12
C TYR A 777 -28.73 4.22 18.56
N SER A 778 -28.02 3.36 17.87
CA SER A 778 -26.61 3.13 18.11
C SER A 778 -25.78 3.99 17.17
N SER A 779 -24.81 4.72 17.70
CA SER A 779 -23.94 5.55 16.84
C SER A 779 -22.58 5.78 17.44
N VAL A 780 -21.61 6.04 16.59
CA VAL A 780 -20.40 6.76 16.96
C VAL A 780 -20.57 8.24 16.62
N ARG A 781 -20.05 9.10 17.47
CA ARG A 781 -20.05 10.53 17.23
C ARG A 781 -18.73 11.18 17.60
N GLN A 782 -18.30 12.16 16.83
CA GLN A 782 -17.11 12.94 17.12
C GLN A 782 -17.42 14.41 16.89
N GLU A 783 -17.02 15.25 17.85
CA GLU A 783 -17.04 16.69 17.67
C GLU A 783 -15.78 17.12 16.93
N VAL A 784 -15.94 17.63 15.72
CA VAL A 784 -14.85 18.11 14.87
C VAL A 784 -15.05 19.58 14.56
N THR A 785 -13.98 20.37 14.63
CA THR A 785 -14.00 21.75 14.15
C THR A 785 -13.48 21.76 12.72
N LEU A 786 -14.37 22.04 11.77
CA LEU A 786 -13.97 22.14 10.37
C LEU A 786 -13.16 23.43 10.20
N PRO A 787 -11.89 23.34 9.72
CA PRO A 787 -11.03 24.51 9.61
C PRO A 787 -11.58 25.44 8.51
N PRO A 788 -11.23 26.73 8.55
CA PRO A 788 -11.56 27.65 7.46
C PRO A 788 -11.11 27.13 6.09
N GLY A 789 -11.95 27.29 5.08
CA GLY A 789 -11.71 26.81 3.72
C GLY A 789 -12.92 27.01 2.80
N SER A 790 -12.78 26.68 1.51
CA SER A 790 -13.90 26.77 0.56
C SER A 790 -14.68 25.47 0.41
N ALA A 791 -14.19 24.36 0.97
CA ALA A 791 -14.82 23.05 0.88
C ALA A 791 -14.45 22.12 2.06
N ALA A 792 -15.37 21.24 2.44
CA ALA A 792 -15.12 20.15 3.38
C ALA A 792 -15.87 18.88 2.95
N THR A 793 -15.27 17.71 3.14
CA THR A 793 -15.86 16.42 2.75
C THR A 793 -15.70 15.41 3.89
N LEU A 794 -16.78 14.74 4.27
CA LEU A 794 -16.75 13.54 5.13
C LEU A 794 -16.63 12.29 4.23
N ARG A 795 -15.65 11.42 4.51
CA ARG A 795 -15.49 10.11 3.88
C ARG A 795 -15.47 9.03 4.96
N LEU A 796 -16.17 7.92 4.75
CA LEU A 796 -16.15 6.77 5.65
C LEU A 796 -16.38 5.47 4.90
N TRP A 797 -15.89 4.38 5.46
CA TRP A 797 -16.24 3.01 5.06
C TRP A 797 -17.26 2.46 6.05
N VAL A 798 -18.29 1.78 5.56
CA VAL A 798 -19.37 1.16 6.36
C VAL A 798 -19.59 -0.28 5.92
N TYR A 799 -19.89 -1.19 6.86
CA TYR A 799 -20.21 -2.59 6.57
C TYR A 799 -21.66 -2.86 6.99
N PRO A 800 -22.65 -2.57 6.13
CA PRO A 800 -24.04 -2.62 6.54
C PRO A 800 -24.54 -4.06 6.70
N ILE A 801 -25.15 -4.32 7.85
CA ILE A 801 -25.88 -5.54 8.21
C ILE A 801 -27.32 -5.13 8.53
N GLY A 802 -28.30 -5.79 7.91
CA GLY A 802 -29.70 -5.54 8.21
C GLY A 802 -30.61 -6.66 7.71
N GLU A 803 -31.89 -6.63 8.05
CA GLU A 803 -32.86 -7.54 7.46
C GLU A 803 -33.74 -6.78 6.47
N GLY A 804 -33.64 -7.12 5.18
CA GLY A 804 -34.01 -6.25 4.05
C GLY A 804 -35.49 -5.91 3.84
N ASN A 805 -36.36 -5.95 4.85
CA ASN A 805 -37.78 -5.59 4.72
C ASN A 805 -38.38 -4.81 5.91
N ASP A 806 -37.59 -4.36 6.89
CA ASP A 806 -38.11 -3.56 8.00
C ASP A 806 -37.88 -2.04 7.80
N PRO A 807 -38.92 -1.22 7.54
CA PRO A 807 -38.79 0.24 7.39
C PRO A 807 -38.42 1.00 8.67
N GLY A 808 -38.47 0.35 9.84
CA GLY A 808 -38.11 0.92 11.13
C GLY A 808 -36.62 0.91 11.45
N ASP A 809 -35.92 0.01 10.76
CA ASP A 809 -34.49 -0.23 10.87
C ASP A 809 -33.69 0.46 9.76
N GLY A 810 -32.53 1.03 10.09
CA GLY A 810 -31.68 1.60 9.05
C GLY A 810 -30.43 2.30 9.53
N HIS A 811 -29.51 2.50 8.61
CA HIS A 811 -28.25 3.17 8.79
C HIS A 811 -28.42 4.67 8.57
N TYR A 812 -27.66 5.51 9.26
CA TYR A 812 -27.69 6.95 9.07
C TYR A 812 -26.32 7.59 9.26
N VAL A 813 -26.12 8.67 8.50
CA VAL A 813 -25.03 9.61 8.69
C VAL A 813 -25.63 11.00 8.82
N GLY A 814 -25.19 11.76 9.82
CA GLY A 814 -25.68 13.10 10.04
C GLY A 814 -24.72 13.91 10.88
N LEU A 815 -25.00 15.19 11.04
CA LEU A 815 -24.24 16.04 11.95
C LEU A 815 -25.16 16.97 12.73
N ARG A 816 -24.74 17.41 13.91
CA ARG A 816 -25.30 18.60 14.54
C ARG A 816 -24.42 19.79 14.20
N ASP A 817 -25.03 20.81 13.61
CA ASP A 817 -24.35 22.08 13.39
C ASP A 817 -24.06 22.79 14.71
N GLN A 818 -23.31 23.90 14.68
CA GLN A 818 -22.90 24.63 15.88
C GLN A 818 -24.09 25.20 16.68
N SER A 819 -25.27 25.32 16.06
CA SER A 819 -26.51 25.72 16.74
C SER A 819 -27.22 24.55 17.44
N GLY A 820 -26.62 23.36 17.39
CA GLY A 820 -27.16 22.12 17.93
C GLY A 820 -28.27 21.51 17.07
N VAL A 821 -28.54 22.06 15.88
CA VAL A 821 -29.58 21.53 14.99
C VAL A 821 -29.03 20.34 14.22
N TYR A 822 -29.76 19.22 14.26
CA TYR A 822 -29.41 18.03 13.51
C TYR A 822 -29.69 18.19 12.01
N ARG A 823 -28.71 17.79 11.20
CA ARG A 823 -28.71 17.78 9.74
C ARG A 823 -28.45 16.34 9.30
N ALA A 824 -29.47 15.69 8.76
CA ALA A 824 -29.28 14.37 8.15
C ALA A 824 -28.49 14.54 6.85
N LEU A 825 -27.41 13.78 6.70
CA LEU A 825 -26.63 13.71 5.46
C LEU A 825 -27.13 12.54 4.60
N ASP A 826 -27.44 11.41 5.23
CA ASP A 826 -27.97 10.21 4.57
C ASP A 826 -28.69 9.29 5.55
N SER A 827 -29.61 8.48 5.04
CA SER A 827 -30.25 7.39 5.77
C SER A 827 -30.68 6.31 4.78
N TRP A 828 -30.30 5.06 5.02
CA TRP A 828 -30.56 3.96 4.08
C TRP A 828 -30.72 2.62 4.80
N GLN A 829 -31.14 1.61 4.04
CA GLN A 829 -31.28 0.23 4.50
C GLN A 829 -30.40 -0.64 3.60
N SER A 830 -29.57 -1.51 4.20
CA SER A 830 -28.69 -2.40 3.45
C SER A 830 -28.27 -3.58 4.33
N ASP A 831 -28.18 -4.76 3.70
CA ASP A 831 -27.57 -5.99 4.22
C ASP A 831 -26.48 -6.48 3.27
N ALA A 832 -25.73 -5.55 2.69
CA ALA A 832 -24.75 -5.89 1.67
C ALA A 832 -23.60 -6.75 2.24
N ARG A 833 -23.30 -6.62 3.54
CA ARG A 833 -22.23 -7.36 4.24
C ARG A 833 -20.90 -7.34 3.47
N ILE A 834 -20.60 -6.17 2.92
CA ILE A 834 -19.31 -5.82 2.30
C ILE A 834 -18.99 -4.38 2.73
N TRP A 835 -17.71 -4.04 2.79
CA TRP A 835 -17.31 -2.65 3.08
C TRP A 835 -17.61 -1.75 1.88
N GLU A 836 -18.34 -0.67 2.12
CA GLU A 836 -18.72 0.32 1.11
C GLU A 836 -18.23 1.71 1.51
N GLN A 837 -17.63 2.46 0.57
CA GLN A 837 -17.21 3.83 0.82
C GLN A 837 -18.37 4.81 0.60
N ARG A 838 -18.59 5.72 1.55
CA ARG A 838 -19.56 6.81 1.46
C ARG A 838 -18.87 8.17 1.59
N ARG A 839 -19.37 9.15 0.82
CA ARG A 839 -18.82 10.50 0.74
C ARG A 839 -19.93 11.55 0.82
N TYR A 840 -19.77 12.53 1.71
CA TYR A 840 -20.74 13.60 1.93
C TYR A 840 -20.06 14.98 1.88
N ASP A 841 -20.67 15.92 1.16
CA ASP A 841 -20.26 17.33 1.16
C ASP A 841 -20.80 18.00 2.44
N VAL A 842 -19.89 18.58 3.21
CA VAL A 842 -20.19 19.28 4.47
C VAL A 842 -19.64 20.71 4.43
N SER A 843 -19.41 21.26 3.24
CA SER A 843 -18.80 22.58 3.02
C SER A 843 -19.61 23.73 3.66
N ASP A 844 -20.93 23.58 3.78
CA ASP A 844 -21.81 24.55 4.47
C ASP A 844 -21.51 24.70 5.97
N PHE A 845 -20.73 23.78 6.54
CA PHE A 845 -20.35 23.75 7.95
C PHE A 845 -18.86 24.06 8.19
N VAL A 846 -18.12 24.46 7.15
CA VAL A 846 -16.76 24.99 7.30
C VAL A 846 -16.76 26.14 8.31
N GLU A 847 -15.70 26.23 9.12
CA GLU A 847 -15.57 27.14 10.26
C GLU A 847 -16.52 26.86 11.45
N GLN A 848 -17.31 25.79 11.41
CA GLN A 848 -18.16 25.37 12.53
C GLN A 848 -17.59 24.16 13.25
N THR A 849 -17.80 24.12 14.57
CA THR A 849 -17.70 22.88 15.33
C THR A 849 -18.98 22.09 15.14
N VAL A 850 -18.88 20.95 14.44
CA VAL A 850 -19.99 20.03 14.20
C VAL A 850 -19.79 18.76 14.98
N THR A 851 -20.88 18.14 15.44
CA THR A 851 -20.84 16.77 15.94
C THR A 851 -21.29 15.83 14.83
N LEU A 852 -20.37 15.06 14.26
CA LEU A 852 -20.68 14.01 13.28
C LEU A 852 -21.32 12.83 13.99
N TYR A 853 -22.28 12.17 13.35
CA TYR A 853 -22.94 10.95 13.80
C TYR A 853 -22.94 9.94 12.66
N VAL A 854 -22.49 8.72 12.96
CA VAL A 854 -22.58 7.55 12.07
C VAL A 854 -23.21 6.44 12.91
N GLY A 855 -24.32 5.88 12.46
CA GLY A 855 -25.07 4.97 13.31
C GLY A 855 -26.15 4.16 12.62
N THR A 856 -26.81 3.34 13.41
CA THR A 856 -28.03 2.62 13.06
C THR A 856 -29.18 3.01 13.97
N ARG A 857 -30.39 2.96 13.42
CA ARG A 857 -31.65 2.96 14.14
C ARG A 857 -32.19 1.54 14.05
N ASN A 858 -32.67 1.03 15.18
CA ASN A 858 -33.50 -0.16 15.22
C ASN A 858 -34.78 0.15 16.01
N ASP A 859 -35.96 -0.26 15.57
CA ASP A 859 -37.24 0.03 16.27
C ASP A 859 -37.76 -1.12 17.14
N GLY A 860 -36.93 -2.15 17.34
CA GLY A 860 -37.09 -3.17 18.37
C GLY A 860 -37.53 -4.54 17.87
N ASP A 861 -37.78 -4.67 16.58
CA ASP A 861 -37.82 -5.91 15.81
C ASP A 861 -36.47 -6.14 15.11
N ASP A 862 -36.01 -7.39 15.15
CA ASP A 862 -34.89 -7.91 14.35
C ASP A 862 -33.51 -7.20 14.55
N ASP A 863 -32.53 -7.58 13.72
CA ASP A 863 -31.10 -7.22 13.89
C ASP A 863 -30.63 -6.22 12.81
N THR A 864 -30.13 -5.04 13.22
CA THR A 864 -29.51 -4.05 12.31
C THR A 864 -28.22 -3.44 12.89
N ALA A 865 -27.10 -3.62 12.18
CA ALA A 865 -25.76 -3.17 12.58
C ALA A 865 -24.92 -2.62 11.42
N ALA A 866 -23.92 -1.78 11.71
CA ALA A 866 -23.02 -1.21 10.70
C ALA A 866 -21.57 -1.09 11.18
#